data_AF-A0A6J5H2I2-F1
#
_entry.id   AF-A0A6J5H2I2-F1
#
_cell.length_a   1.000
_cell.length_b   1.000
_cell.length_c   1.000
_cell.angle_alpha   90.00
_cell.angle_beta   90.00
_cell.angle_gamma   90.00
#
_symmetry.space_group_name_H-M   'P 1'
#
loop_
_entity.id
_entity.type
_entity.pdbx_description
1 polymer ?
#
loop_
_entity_poly.entity_id
_entity_poly.type
_entity_poly.pdbx_seq_one_letter_code
_entity_poly.pdbx_strand_id
1 'polypeptide(L)'
;MSRRSIRLALQSPPAPRTGLSFTLAYAGAALIAPRSPPAACKRVLRPLPLALWVPLALAAWCVPMAQAAGPLPQGGAFVRGQGAMTSGTASLTIDQSSTRGVIDWHSFSIGNGNTVAFNNGSGATLNRVTGGDPSSILGKLTATGSLYLINPQGILVGPSGVVSTGGRFVASTLGICNDAFINDSDALTLSGKSDASVINLGRISSSGGDVFLIARQAVVNAGTVKAPGGTVELAAGETVLLQDSASSRQVFVQAGSHGTVVNEGRLKAAQVSLQAADGNVYALAGGGTRIRATGTANRDGHVWLIADSGLVRQQGRIAATNANGSGGTVDTQAAQLAFGRHAAVHAGQWNLSTPAFTIDDAAARTLQRSLNAGTSVNVATTGGNGATGDLGIASSLRWQGPATLTLAAYRNVSVTTGTTIANDGAGNLKLRADASGLDNGGSVANRGTIDWSRSTGIVSALYDMTGSYSAGNILSGKAWTAPQDSGLVTQVTGYQLVNSLADLEKIPLDPAGIYALGKDIDVSPPSGTLYTPIGIYPNPFAGQFDGMGHSISNLTILASSSGSGTEVGLFAVIDTAGVVRNVSVQGNVSGPATSGNVSGGSEGILAGTNLGTIAAVHTSGRVVGPAPVGLGGISTGGLVGFTSGDSTITRSSSSADVVSPSGYTGGLVGDNHGVIRQSFASGNVEATGATQSGVMFGGSAGGLVGYNNASTITQSYATGVVSSPIQAYVGALVGANFFSTIEQSFATGRVQVPGGGAGIASVNYGPTAIITGDVFWDRQTTGATVAVLVLANGAQAGSAQGLTTAQMSMPSSFGPTYDFGPHGIWAMPPGGTHPVLRWQLGH
;
A
#
# COMPACT_ATOMS: atom_id res chain seq x y z
N MET A 1 13.92 64.95 -10.28
CA MET A 1 15.20 65.36 -10.92
C MET A 1 15.83 64.10 -11.51
N SER A 2 15.99 63.97 -12.84
CA SER A 2 17.27 64.16 -13.57
C SER A 2 18.38 63.18 -13.10
N ARG A 3 18.90 62.21 -13.86
CA ARG A 3 19.09 62.09 -15.34
C ARG A 3 19.22 60.62 -15.84
N ARG A 4 18.71 60.38 -17.06
CA ARG A 4 19.22 59.57 -18.22
C ARG A 4 20.16 58.38 -17.93
N SER A 5 19.94 57.13 -18.38
CA SER A 5 19.54 56.57 -19.70
C SER A 5 20.58 56.68 -20.82
N ILE A 6 20.99 55.54 -21.41
CA ILE A 6 21.38 55.35 -22.83
C ILE A 6 21.16 53.86 -23.21
N ARG A 7 20.67 53.63 -24.43
CA ARG A 7 20.56 52.35 -25.17
C ARG A 7 21.30 52.51 -26.52
N LEU A 8 21.43 51.41 -27.27
CA LEU A 8 21.92 51.20 -28.66
C LEU A 8 23.37 50.68 -28.77
N ALA A 9 23.78 49.94 -29.82
CA ALA A 9 23.08 49.02 -30.74
C ALA A 9 24.14 48.29 -31.61
N LEU A 10 23.73 47.22 -32.33
CA LEU A 10 24.57 46.40 -33.22
C LEU A 10 25.31 47.17 -34.33
N GLN A 11 26.52 46.69 -34.70
CA GLN A 11 26.91 46.38 -36.09
C GLN A 11 28.18 45.49 -36.14
N SER A 12 28.51 44.93 -37.32
CA SER A 12 29.19 43.63 -37.48
C SER A 12 30.59 43.68 -38.19
N PRO A 13 31.10 42.60 -38.84
CA PRO A 13 32.41 41.97 -38.56
C PRO A 13 33.58 42.50 -39.43
N PRO A 14 34.84 42.02 -39.23
CA PRO A 14 35.34 40.89 -40.05
C PRO A 14 36.40 39.96 -39.38
N ALA A 15 36.67 38.81 -40.01
CA ALA A 15 37.90 38.00 -39.82
C ALA A 15 38.87 38.29 -41.00
N PRO A 16 40.20 38.01 -40.93
CA PRO A 16 40.68 36.62 -41.13
C PRO A 16 42.10 36.24 -40.60
N ARG A 17 42.50 34.98 -40.88
CA ARG A 17 43.87 34.43 -41.16
C ARG A 17 44.75 33.73 -40.08
N THR A 18 45.00 32.44 -40.40
CA THR A 18 46.30 31.69 -40.48
C THR A 18 47.02 31.10 -39.24
N GLY A 19 47.57 29.89 -39.42
CA GLY A 19 48.58 29.24 -38.56
C GLY A 19 48.23 27.80 -38.14
N LEU A 20 48.04 26.82 -39.03
CA LEU A 20 49.07 25.89 -39.56
C LEU A 20 49.92 25.14 -38.51
N SER A 21 49.73 23.83 -38.45
CA SER A 21 50.46 22.85 -37.63
C SER A 21 51.88 22.59 -38.12
N PHE A 22 52.77 22.11 -37.25
CA PHE A 22 53.98 21.37 -37.66
C PHE A 22 54.32 20.20 -36.72
N THR A 23 54.92 19.17 -37.32
CA THR A 23 55.26 17.85 -36.76
C THR A 23 56.78 17.68 -36.67
N LEU A 24 57.30 16.73 -35.87
CA LEU A 24 58.44 15.81 -36.14
C LEU A 24 58.56 14.88 -34.90
N ALA A 25 58.56 13.53 -34.95
CA ALA A 25 59.42 12.52 -35.64
C ALA A 25 60.85 12.44 -35.03
N TYR A 26 61.58 11.33 -34.86
CA TYR A 26 61.70 9.95 -35.42
C TYR A 26 61.72 8.89 -34.28
N ALA A 27 61.80 7.55 -34.42
CA ALA A 27 61.49 6.51 -35.43
C ALA A 27 61.52 5.12 -34.72
N GLY A 28 60.91 4.04 -35.24
CA GLY A 28 61.54 2.98 -36.08
C GLY A 28 61.85 1.70 -35.26
N ALA A 29 61.58 0.46 -35.65
CA ALA A 29 60.93 -0.17 -36.83
C ALA A 29 60.24 -1.51 -36.34
N ALA A 30 59.69 -2.46 -37.12
CA ALA A 30 59.69 -2.73 -38.57
C ALA A 30 58.36 -3.42 -39.01
N LEU A 31 58.41 -4.45 -39.89
CA LEU A 31 57.25 -5.12 -40.54
C LEU A 31 57.11 -6.60 -40.15
N ILE A 32 55.88 -7.15 -40.26
CA ILE A 32 55.51 -8.27 -41.17
C ILE A 32 53.97 -8.43 -41.25
N ALA A 33 53.49 -8.98 -42.37
CA ALA A 33 52.11 -8.94 -42.88
C ALA A 33 51.14 -10.02 -42.30
N PRO A 34 49.82 -9.96 -42.57
CA PRO A 34 48.79 -10.67 -41.80
C PRO A 34 48.37 -12.04 -42.36
N ARG A 35 47.75 -12.86 -41.51
CA ARG A 35 46.93 -14.03 -41.91
C ARG A 35 45.60 -14.08 -41.17
N SER A 36 44.58 -14.55 -41.88
CA SER A 36 43.18 -14.66 -41.46
C SER A 36 42.93 -15.75 -40.38
N PRO A 37 41.85 -15.63 -39.59
CA PRO A 37 41.52 -16.62 -38.58
C PRO A 37 40.85 -17.87 -39.18
N PRO A 38 41.27 -19.09 -38.83
CA PRO A 38 40.52 -20.30 -39.16
C PRO A 38 39.39 -20.55 -38.15
N ALA A 39 38.24 -20.96 -38.66
CA ALA A 39 37.10 -21.38 -37.84
C ALA A 39 37.26 -22.80 -37.27
N ALA A 40 36.45 -23.08 -36.25
CA ALA A 40 36.03 -24.41 -35.79
C ALA A 40 37.10 -25.37 -35.20
N CYS A 41 37.13 -25.43 -33.86
CA CYS A 41 37.26 -26.71 -33.18
C CYS A 41 36.31 -26.76 -31.96
N LYS A 42 35.24 -27.55 -32.04
CA LYS A 42 34.28 -27.74 -30.95
C LYS A 42 34.94 -28.56 -29.83
N ARG A 43 35.20 -27.97 -28.66
CA ARG A 43 35.44 -28.74 -27.43
C ARG A 43 34.22 -28.69 -26.52
N VAL A 44 33.55 -29.84 -26.43
CA VAL A 44 32.47 -30.11 -25.48
C VAL A 44 33.07 -30.18 -24.07
N LEU A 45 32.73 -29.22 -23.22
CA LEU A 45 32.97 -29.30 -21.78
C LEU A 45 32.02 -30.35 -21.17
N ARG A 46 32.55 -31.55 -20.90
CA ARG A 46 31.89 -32.54 -20.05
C ARG A 46 32.16 -32.20 -18.57
N PRO A 47 31.19 -32.37 -17.66
CA PRO A 47 31.42 -32.17 -16.23
C PRO A 47 32.30 -33.30 -15.66
N LEU A 48 33.31 -32.95 -14.86
CA LEU A 48 34.02 -33.92 -14.03
C LEU A 48 33.15 -34.28 -12.80
N PRO A 49 32.91 -35.57 -12.50
CA PRO A 49 32.39 -35.98 -11.21
C PRO A 49 33.52 -36.03 -10.17
N LEU A 50 33.33 -35.37 -9.02
CA LEU A 50 34.23 -35.47 -7.88
C LEU A 50 33.98 -36.79 -7.14
N ALA A 51 34.71 -37.85 -7.51
CA ALA A 51 34.65 -39.13 -6.81
C ALA A 51 35.62 -39.12 -5.62
N LEU A 52 35.11 -38.93 -4.39
CA LEU A 52 35.90 -39.15 -3.18
C LEU A 52 36.08 -40.65 -2.96
N TRP A 53 37.33 -41.09 -2.86
CA TRP A 53 37.67 -42.48 -2.54
C TRP A 53 37.68 -42.69 -1.02
N VAL A 54 36.86 -43.62 -0.55
CA VAL A 54 36.96 -44.19 0.81
C VAL A 54 37.61 -45.57 0.69
N PRO A 55 38.72 -45.85 1.38
CA PRO A 55 39.34 -47.17 1.33
C PRO A 55 38.50 -48.19 2.11
N LEU A 56 37.96 -49.17 1.39
CA LEU A 56 37.17 -50.27 1.95
C LEU A 56 38.11 -51.40 2.39
N ALA A 57 38.28 -51.61 3.69
CA ALA A 57 39.04 -52.73 4.24
C ALA A 57 38.09 -53.73 4.93
N LEU A 58 37.65 -54.75 4.18
CA LEU A 58 36.93 -55.89 4.76
C LEU A 58 37.93 -56.88 5.36
N ALA A 59 37.90 -57.04 6.68
CA ALA A 59 38.43 -58.21 7.37
C ALA A 59 37.28 -58.86 8.15
N ALA A 60 36.82 -60.03 7.69
CA ALA A 60 35.67 -60.71 8.27
C ALA A 60 36.06 -61.48 9.53
N TRP A 61 35.66 -60.96 10.71
CA TRP A 61 35.61 -61.73 11.96
C TRP A 61 34.16 -61.78 12.41
N CYS A 62 33.55 -62.98 12.33
CA CYS A 62 32.16 -63.18 12.69
C CYS A 62 32.05 -63.31 14.22
N VAL A 63 31.77 -62.18 14.87
CA VAL A 63 31.37 -62.11 16.28
C VAL A 63 29.92 -61.62 16.29
N PRO A 64 29.00 -62.16 17.12
CA PRO A 64 27.67 -61.60 17.24
C PRO A 64 27.75 -60.21 17.87
N MET A 65 27.88 -59.18 17.04
CA MET A 65 27.62 -57.81 17.45
C MET A 65 26.14 -57.71 17.81
N ALA A 66 25.86 -57.78 19.12
CA ALA A 66 24.70 -57.09 19.65
C ALA A 66 24.79 -55.64 19.13
N GLN A 67 23.80 -55.20 18.35
CA GLN A 67 23.68 -53.79 18.03
C GLN A 67 23.37 -53.09 19.34
N ALA A 68 24.41 -52.60 20.01
CA ALA A 68 24.26 -51.64 21.08
C ALA A 68 23.45 -50.49 20.50
N ALA A 69 22.28 -50.23 21.08
CA ALA A 69 21.54 -49.03 20.77
C ALA A 69 22.49 -47.84 20.99
N GLY A 70 22.41 -46.82 20.14
CA GLY A 70 23.43 -45.76 20.14
C GLY A 70 23.41 -44.91 21.44
N PRO A 71 24.09 -43.76 21.47
CA PRO A 71 24.13 -42.96 22.70
C PRO A 71 22.73 -42.51 23.16
N LEU A 72 22.55 -42.42 24.48
CA LEU A 72 21.55 -41.56 25.13
C LEU A 72 22.28 -40.34 25.70
N PRO A 73 21.58 -39.23 26.01
CA PRO A 73 22.17 -38.08 26.71
C PRO A 73 22.82 -38.47 28.04
N GLN A 74 23.94 -37.82 28.40
CA GLN A 74 24.75 -38.17 29.57
C GLN A 74 25.07 -36.94 30.44
N GLY A 75 25.19 -37.17 31.75
CA GLY A 75 25.57 -36.14 32.72
C GLY A 75 24.56 -35.01 32.85
N GLY A 76 23.26 -35.30 32.70
CA GLY A 76 22.19 -34.31 32.87
C GLY A 76 21.94 -33.95 34.33
N ALA A 77 21.83 -32.66 34.63
CA ALA A 77 21.45 -32.15 35.95
C ALA A 77 20.59 -30.89 35.84
N PHE A 78 19.49 -30.82 36.61
CA PHE A 78 18.68 -29.60 36.73
C PHE A 78 19.48 -28.52 37.47
N VAL A 79 19.73 -27.39 36.81
CA VAL A 79 20.40 -26.20 37.38
C VAL A 79 19.43 -25.05 37.67
N ARG A 80 18.21 -25.11 37.13
CA ARG A 80 17.02 -24.32 37.48
C ARG A 80 15.76 -25.16 37.28
N GLY A 81 14.70 -24.88 38.02
CA GLY A 81 13.48 -25.69 38.00
C GLY A 81 13.64 -27.01 38.74
N GLN A 82 12.66 -27.91 38.61
CA GLN A 82 12.60 -29.20 39.31
C GLN A 82 12.03 -30.29 38.40
N GLY A 83 12.54 -31.51 38.55
CA GLY A 83 12.08 -32.68 37.82
C GLY A 83 12.92 -33.93 38.14
N ALA A 84 12.51 -35.06 37.58
CA ALA A 84 13.18 -36.35 37.68
C ALA A 84 13.65 -36.85 36.31
N MET A 85 14.64 -37.74 36.30
CA MET A 85 15.17 -38.37 35.08
C MET A 85 15.24 -39.88 35.26
N THR A 86 14.60 -40.63 34.36
CA THR A 86 14.49 -42.09 34.41
C THR A 86 15.12 -42.68 33.16
N SER A 87 16.29 -43.32 33.33
CA SER A 87 17.03 -43.98 32.25
C SER A 87 16.64 -45.45 32.12
N GLY A 88 16.36 -45.89 30.90
CA GLY A 88 16.21 -47.29 30.50
C GLY A 88 17.29 -47.72 29.50
N THR A 89 17.16 -48.93 28.94
CA THR A 89 18.16 -49.50 28.01
C THR A 89 18.21 -48.82 26.64
N ALA A 90 17.08 -48.28 26.16
CA ALA A 90 16.96 -47.56 24.90
C ALA A 90 16.10 -46.29 25.02
N SER A 91 15.84 -45.85 26.26
CA SER A 91 14.95 -44.73 26.55
C SER A 91 15.46 -43.85 27.69
N LEU A 92 15.13 -42.56 27.64
CA LEU A 92 15.32 -41.62 28.74
C LEU A 92 14.06 -40.76 28.86
N THR A 93 13.44 -40.77 30.04
CA THR A 93 12.28 -39.92 30.35
C THR A 93 12.69 -38.84 31.33
N ILE A 94 12.28 -37.60 31.05
CA ILE A 94 12.48 -36.43 31.90
C ILE A 94 11.10 -35.92 32.32
N ASP A 95 10.77 -36.10 33.59
CA ASP A 95 9.50 -35.68 34.17
C ASP A 95 9.71 -34.34 34.90
N GLN A 96 9.35 -33.22 34.25
CA GLN A 96 9.52 -31.89 34.81
C GLN A 96 8.28 -31.48 35.62
N SER A 97 8.48 -31.12 36.88
CA SER A 97 7.41 -30.66 37.78
C SER A 97 7.24 -29.14 37.80
N SER A 98 8.28 -28.38 37.45
CA SER A 98 8.20 -26.91 37.33
C SER A 98 7.72 -26.45 35.96
N THR A 99 7.09 -25.27 35.88
CA THR A 99 6.66 -24.66 34.61
C THR A 99 7.83 -24.41 33.65
N ARG A 100 8.99 -24.03 34.20
CA ARG A 100 10.23 -23.87 33.45
C ARG A 100 11.38 -24.62 34.13
N GLY A 101 12.29 -25.19 33.35
CA GLY A 101 13.46 -25.91 33.85
C GLY A 101 14.67 -25.73 32.94
N VAL A 102 15.86 -25.71 33.54
CA VAL A 102 17.14 -25.71 32.82
C VAL A 102 17.93 -26.92 33.27
N ILE A 103 18.36 -27.73 32.31
CA ILE A 103 19.19 -28.93 32.50
C ILE A 103 20.49 -28.71 31.74
N ASP A 104 21.61 -28.70 32.46
CA ASP A 104 22.93 -28.76 31.83
C ASP A 104 23.30 -30.24 31.64
N TRP A 105 23.90 -30.58 30.49
CA TRP A 105 24.26 -31.92 30.06
C TRP A 105 25.74 -31.98 29.67
N HIS A 106 26.45 -33.05 30.03
CA HIS A 106 27.79 -33.27 29.49
C HIS A 106 27.73 -33.56 27.99
N SER A 107 26.83 -34.44 27.55
CA SER A 107 26.55 -34.69 26.13
C SER A 107 25.07 -34.96 25.90
N PHE A 108 24.55 -34.55 24.73
CA PHE A 108 23.16 -34.77 24.35
C PHE A 108 23.08 -35.32 22.93
N SER A 109 23.07 -36.64 22.80
CA SER A 109 22.89 -37.37 21.53
C SER A 109 21.90 -38.50 21.71
N ILE A 110 21.18 -38.86 20.64
CA ILE A 110 20.13 -39.89 20.64
C ILE A 110 20.40 -40.82 19.45
N GLY A 111 20.95 -42.00 19.72
CA GLY A 111 21.22 -43.03 18.73
C GLY A 111 19.97 -43.54 18.02
N ASN A 112 20.16 -44.20 16.88
CA ASN A 112 19.06 -44.86 16.17
C ASN A 112 18.40 -45.92 17.08
N GLY A 113 17.07 -46.02 17.03
CA GLY A 113 16.28 -46.87 17.92
C GLY A 113 16.00 -46.29 19.31
N ASN A 114 16.76 -45.29 19.79
CA ASN A 114 16.55 -44.68 21.09
C ASN A 114 15.42 -43.64 21.10
N THR A 115 14.82 -43.42 22.27
CA THR A 115 13.83 -42.36 22.51
C THR A 115 14.16 -41.52 23.74
N VAL A 116 14.09 -40.20 23.63
CA VAL A 116 14.12 -39.27 24.75
C VAL A 116 12.78 -38.53 24.83
N ALA A 117 12.14 -38.54 26.00
CA ALA A 117 10.82 -37.95 26.23
C ALA A 117 10.83 -36.95 27.39
N PHE A 118 10.34 -35.73 27.13
CA PHE A 118 10.14 -34.68 28.12
C PHE A 118 8.65 -34.54 28.43
N ASN A 119 8.27 -34.93 29.65
CA ASN A 119 6.94 -34.72 30.19
C ASN A 119 6.97 -33.42 31.00
N ASN A 120 6.71 -32.29 30.33
CA ASN A 120 6.81 -30.94 30.91
C ASN A 120 5.50 -30.14 30.82
N GLY A 121 4.37 -30.82 30.64
CA GLY A 121 3.05 -30.20 30.50
C GLY A 121 3.00 -29.23 29.31
N SER A 122 2.46 -28.03 29.53
CA SER A 122 2.56 -26.87 28.63
C SER A 122 3.79 -25.99 28.89
N GLY A 123 4.66 -26.40 29.82
CA GLY A 123 5.85 -25.66 30.24
C GLY A 123 7.00 -25.71 29.23
N ALA A 124 8.18 -25.24 29.65
CA ALA A 124 9.38 -25.19 28.83
C ALA A 124 10.60 -25.84 29.52
N THR A 125 11.44 -26.51 28.75
CA THR A 125 12.70 -27.09 29.24
C THR A 125 13.86 -26.67 28.35
N LEU A 126 14.90 -26.08 28.95
CA LEU A 126 16.16 -25.72 28.27
C LEU A 126 17.22 -26.75 28.58
N ASN A 127 17.73 -27.41 27.55
CA ASN A 127 18.82 -28.38 27.62
C ASN A 127 20.08 -27.72 27.06
N ARG A 128 21.10 -27.52 27.89
CA ARG A 128 22.39 -26.93 27.47
C ARG A 128 23.47 -27.99 27.52
N VAL A 129 24.17 -28.21 26.41
CA VAL A 129 25.35 -29.05 26.36
C VAL A 129 26.57 -28.25 26.79
N THR A 130 27.33 -28.76 27.76
CA THR A 130 28.55 -28.13 28.31
C THR A 130 29.84 -28.88 27.95
N GLY A 131 29.73 -30.09 27.39
CA GLY A 131 30.88 -30.86 26.87
C GLY A 131 31.35 -30.44 25.47
N GLY A 132 32.30 -31.21 24.95
CA GLY A 132 32.97 -30.96 23.66
C GLY A 132 32.29 -31.56 22.43
N ASP A 133 31.25 -32.38 22.59
CA ASP A 133 30.65 -33.15 21.50
C ASP A 133 29.40 -32.48 20.87
N PRO A 134 29.24 -32.56 19.53
CA PRO A 134 28.01 -32.14 18.85
C PRO A 134 26.83 -33.05 19.19
N SER A 135 25.62 -32.49 19.14
CA SER A 135 24.37 -33.23 19.38
C SER A 135 23.92 -33.96 18.12
N SER A 136 23.97 -35.29 18.13
CA SER A 136 23.50 -36.15 17.03
C SER A 136 22.17 -36.82 17.39
N ILE A 137 21.08 -36.38 16.75
CA ILE A 137 19.71 -36.87 16.96
C ILE A 137 19.34 -37.80 15.80
N LEU A 138 19.60 -39.08 15.96
CA LEU A 138 19.31 -40.16 15.01
C LEU A 138 18.05 -40.95 15.40
N GLY A 139 17.69 -40.96 16.69
CA GLY A 139 16.46 -41.54 17.22
C GLY A 139 15.33 -40.53 17.39
N LYS A 140 14.47 -40.76 18.39
CA LYS A 140 13.27 -39.96 18.66
C LYS A 140 13.46 -39.01 19.85
N LEU A 141 13.10 -37.74 19.67
CA LEU A 141 13.03 -36.72 20.71
C LEU A 141 11.59 -36.20 20.80
N THR A 142 10.99 -36.27 21.98
CA THR A 142 9.60 -35.83 22.21
C THR A 142 9.47 -34.91 23.41
N ALA A 143 8.59 -33.92 23.34
CA ALA A 143 8.17 -33.11 24.49
C ALA A 143 6.66 -32.82 24.46
N THR A 144 6.00 -32.81 25.62
CA THR A 144 4.58 -32.40 25.71
C THR A 144 4.41 -30.89 25.53
N GLY A 145 5.37 -30.10 25.98
CA GLY A 145 5.41 -28.65 25.93
C GLY A 145 6.56 -28.16 25.05
N SER A 146 7.18 -27.06 25.46
CA SER A 146 8.29 -26.40 24.76
C SER A 146 9.63 -27.02 25.12
N LEU A 147 10.54 -27.12 24.14
CA LEU A 147 11.85 -27.73 24.30
C LEU A 147 12.93 -26.92 23.59
N TYR A 148 13.96 -26.53 24.32
CA TYR A 148 15.14 -25.84 23.81
C TYR A 148 16.33 -26.79 23.93
N LEU A 149 17.13 -26.92 22.88
CA LEU A 149 18.39 -27.66 22.83
C LEU A 149 19.49 -26.70 22.38
N ILE A 150 20.42 -26.41 23.28
CA ILE A 150 21.51 -25.46 23.11
C ILE A 150 22.84 -26.22 23.13
N ASN A 151 23.54 -26.27 22.00
CA ASN A 151 24.86 -26.90 21.91
C ASN A 151 25.82 -26.07 21.03
N PRO A 152 26.80 -25.35 21.63
CA PRO A 152 27.80 -24.59 20.89
C PRO A 152 28.69 -25.42 19.94
N GLN A 153 28.74 -26.75 20.10
CA GLN A 153 29.50 -27.66 19.24
C GLN A 153 28.71 -28.11 17.98
N GLY A 154 27.42 -27.77 17.89
CA GLY A 154 26.56 -28.06 16.75
C GLY A 154 25.45 -29.06 17.05
N ILE A 155 24.43 -29.05 16.19
CA ILE A 155 23.24 -29.90 16.31
C ILE A 155 22.91 -30.51 14.95
N LEU A 156 22.84 -31.84 14.89
CA LEU A 156 22.45 -32.61 13.72
C LEU A 156 21.20 -33.44 14.03
N VAL A 157 20.10 -33.20 13.32
CA VAL A 157 18.98 -34.16 13.24
C VAL A 157 19.19 -35.01 11.99
N GLY A 158 19.61 -36.27 12.17
CA GLY A 158 19.93 -37.17 11.07
C GLY A 158 18.69 -37.67 10.29
N PRO A 159 18.87 -38.40 9.18
CA PRO A 159 17.75 -38.80 8.31
C PRO A 159 16.66 -39.65 8.98
N SER A 160 17.04 -40.47 9.98
CA SER A 160 16.11 -41.23 10.83
C SER A 160 15.57 -40.44 12.02
N GLY A 161 16.16 -39.29 12.33
CA GLY A 161 15.87 -38.46 13.49
C GLY A 161 14.46 -37.86 13.43
N VAL A 162 13.74 -37.94 14.55
CA VAL A 162 12.39 -37.38 14.70
C VAL A 162 12.33 -36.53 15.96
N VAL A 163 12.08 -35.23 15.81
CA VAL A 163 11.79 -34.29 16.89
C VAL A 163 10.31 -33.92 16.84
N SER A 164 9.58 -34.06 17.95
CA SER A 164 8.16 -33.68 18.04
C SER A 164 7.83 -33.02 19.39
N THR A 165 7.34 -31.78 19.35
CA THR A 165 6.98 -30.99 20.54
C THR A 165 5.51 -30.57 20.50
N GLY A 166 4.87 -30.45 21.67
CA GLY A 166 3.55 -29.81 21.77
C GLY A 166 3.62 -28.29 21.79
N GLY A 167 4.59 -27.74 22.51
CA GLY A 167 4.98 -26.31 22.46
C GLY A 167 6.07 -26.05 21.43
N ARG A 168 6.82 -24.95 21.60
CA ARG A 168 7.86 -24.55 20.64
C ARG A 168 9.10 -25.45 20.71
N PHE A 169 9.80 -25.63 19.59
CA PHE A 169 11.12 -26.26 19.55
C PHE A 169 12.19 -25.22 19.17
N VAL A 170 13.25 -25.11 19.95
CA VAL A 170 14.42 -24.27 19.64
C VAL A 170 15.67 -25.15 19.61
N ALA A 171 16.36 -25.21 18.48
CA ALA A 171 17.71 -25.78 18.40
C ALA A 171 18.70 -24.64 18.12
N SER A 172 19.69 -24.44 18.98
CA SER A 172 20.65 -23.35 18.82
C SER A 172 22.11 -23.72 19.13
N THR A 173 23.05 -23.12 18.38
CA THR A 173 24.48 -23.07 18.79
C THR A 173 24.83 -21.82 19.61
N LEU A 174 23.89 -20.89 19.75
CA LEU A 174 24.00 -19.68 20.57
C LEU A 174 23.44 -19.92 21.98
N GLY A 175 24.10 -19.34 22.99
CA GLY A 175 23.68 -19.44 24.39
C GLY A 175 22.48 -18.55 24.72
N ILE A 176 21.70 -18.97 25.72
CA ILE A 176 20.61 -18.20 26.33
C ILE A 176 20.92 -18.03 27.82
N CYS A 177 20.64 -16.86 28.38
CA CYS A 177 20.76 -16.59 29.82
C CYS A 177 19.71 -17.37 30.62
N ASN A 178 20.14 -18.02 31.72
CA ASN A 178 19.24 -18.79 32.59
C ASN A 178 18.10 -17.94 33.15
N ASP A 179 18.41 -16.73 33.62
CA ASP A 179 17.44 -15.92 34.36
C ASP A 179 16.41 -15.29 33.40
N ALA A 180 16.81 -14.90 32.19
CA ALA A 180 15.89 -14.47 31.13
C ALA A 180 14.94 -15.60 30.70
N PHE A 181 15.45 -16.83 30.59
CA PHE A 181 14.62 -17.99 30.26
C PHE A 181 13.64 -18.36 31.39
N ILE A 182 14.08 -18.32 32.65
CA ILE A 182 13.25 -18.70 33.82
C ILE A 182 12.19 -17.65 34.12
N ASN A 183 12.51 -16.36 33.98
CA ASN A 183 11.60 -15.24 34.28
C ASN A 183 10.57 -14.99 33.17
N ASP A 184 10.54 -15.81 32.12
CA ASP A 184 9.62 -15.69 30.98
C ASP A 184 9.66 -14.31 30.31
N SER A 185 10.86 -13.85 29.94
CA SER A 185 11.01 -12.58 29.23
C SER A 185 10.36 -12.63 27.84
N ASP A 186 9.52 -11.63 27.53
CA ASP A 186 8.85 -11.43 26.22
C ASP A 186 9.84 -11.43 25.03
N ALA A 187 11.12 -11.21 25.31
CA ALA A 187 12.23 -11.33 24.38
C ALA A 187 13.36 -12.18 24.98
N LEU A 188 13.89 -13.13 24.21
CA LEU A 188 15.09 -13.90 24.52
C LEU A 188 16.21 -13.52 23.55
N THR A 189 17.30 -12.98 24.09
CA THR A 189 18.54 -12.80 23.33
C THR A 189 19.36 -14.07 23.35
N LEU A 190 19.62 -14.64 22.18
CA LEU A 190 20.58 -15.71 21.95
C LEU A 190 21.90 -15.10 21.44
N SER A 191 23.03 -15.46 22.04
CA SER A 191 24.34 -14.99 21.58
C SER A 191 25.47 -15.99 21.83
N GLY A 192 26.54 -15.91 21.05
CA GLY A 192 27.70 -16.77 21.24
C GLY A 192 28.66 -16.83 20.05
N LYS A 193 29.92 -17.17 20.33
CA LYS A 193 31.00 -17.24 19.34
C LYS A 193 31.18 -18.63 18.72
N SER A 194 30.12 -19.43 18.65
CA SER A 194 30.16 -20.75 18.01
C SER A 194 30.48 -20.60 16.52
N ASP A 195 31.30 -21.51 15.98
CA ASP A 195 31.49 -21.71 14.55
C ASP A 195 30.71 -22.92 14.02
N ALA A 196 29.95 -23.60 14.88
CA ALA A 196 29.18 -24.79 14.55
C ALA A 196 27.82 -24.46 13.91
N SER A 197 27.22 -25.47 13.29
CA SER A 197 25.98 -25.39 12.51
C SER A 197 24.80 -26.10 13.17
N VAL A 198 23.58 -25.72 12.80
CA VAL A 198 22.36 -26.51 13.03
C VAL A 198 21.91 -27.14 11.71
N ILE A 199 21.87 -28.46 11.64
CA ILE A 199 21.58 -29.23 10.41
C ILE A 199 20.39 -30.16 10.65
N ASN A 200 19.34 -30.04 9.84
CA ASN A 200 18.20 -30.98 9.81
C ASN A 200 18.15 -31.76 8.50
N LEU A 201 18.39 -33.07 8.60
CA LEU A 201 18.19 -34.06 7.54
C LEU A 201 16.93 -34.91 7.79
N GLY A 202 16.39 -34.88 9.01
CA GLY A 202 15.27 -35.70 9.48
C GLY A 202 13.92 -34.98 9.48
N ARG A 203 13.14 -35.22 10.54
CA ARG A 203 11.80 -34.65 10.73
C ARG A 203 11.72 -33.87 12.04
N ILE A 204 11.33 -32.60 11.96
CA ILE A 204 11.07 -31.73 13.11
C ILE A 204 9.61 -31.26 13.03
N SER A 205 8.88 -31.33 14.13
CA SER A 205 7.52 -30.79 14.21
C SER A 205 7.16 -30.20 15.56
N SER A 206 6.44 -29.08 15.55
CA SER A 206 5.61 -28.64 16.67
C SER A 206 4.13 -28.77 16.29
N SER A 207 3.28 -29.21 17.21
CA SER A 207 1.83 -29.30 17.00
C SER A 207 1.04 -28.07 17.48
N GLY A 208 1.55 -27.34 18.48
CA GLY A 208 0.88 -26.19 19.10
C GLY A 208 1.74 -24.94 19.28
N GLY A 209 2.95 -24.92 18.72
CA GLY A 209 3.84 -23.76 18.76
C GLY A 209 4.78 -23.68 17.56
N ASP A 210 5.88 -22.97 17.76
CA ASP A 210 6.80 -22.51 16.71
C ASP A 210 8.08 -23.38 16.66
N VAL A 211 8.86 -23.31 15.57
CA VAL A 211 10.14 -24.03 15.44
C VAL A 211 11.26 -23.08 15.00
N PHE A 212 12.34 -23.02 15.78
CA PHE A 212 13.49 -22.17 15.53
C PHE A 212 14.76 -23.02 15.39
N LEU A 213 15.47 -22.87 14.28
CA LEU A 213 16.82 -23.39 14.11
C LEU A 213 17.77 -22.18 13.99
N ILE A 214 18.67 -22.01 14.96
CA ILE A 214 19.46 -20.79 15.14
C ILE A 214 20.95 -21.16 15.24
N ALA A 215 21.80 -20.55 14.42
CA ALA A 215 23.25 -20.72 14.53
C ALA A 215 23.96 -19.38 14.34
N ARG A 216 25.26 -19.31 14.64
CA ARG A 216 26.08 -18.19 14.19
C ARG A 216 26.45 -18.32 12.72
N GLN A 217 27.15 -19.39 12.35
CA GLN A 217 27.64 -19.57 10.98
C GLN A 217 26.58 -20.11 10.02
N ALA A 218 25.99 -21.28 10.28
CA ALA A 218 25.09 -21.89 9.30
C ALA A 218 23.91 -22.68 9.89
N VAL A 219 22.75 -22.51 9.26
CA VAL A 219 21.55 -23.32 9.46
C VAL A 219 21.19 -24.00 8.14
N VAL A 220 21.06 -25.33 8.15
CA VAL A 220 20.77 -26.13 6.95
C VAL A 220 19.57 -27.03 7.21
N ASN A 221 18.51 -26.87 6.42
CA ASN A 221 17.39 -27.83 6.36
C ASN A 221 17.39 -28.54 5.01
N ALA A 222 17.66 -29.84 5.00
CA ALA A 222 17.40 -30.76 3.88
C ALA A 222 16.24 -31.73 4.17
N GLY A 223 15.82 -31.85 5.44
CA GLY A 223 14.73 -32.70 5.90
C GLY A 223 13.34 -32.06 5.77
N THR A 224 12.50 -32.23 6.80
CA THR A 224 11.18 -31.60 6.89
C THR A 224 10.99 -30.91 8.24
N VAL A 225 10.48 -29.68 8.23
CA VAL A 225 10.07 -28.93 9.42
C VAL A 225 8.59 -28.55 9.32
N LYS A 226 7.82 -28.73 10.39
CA LYS A 226 6.38 -28.40 10.45
C LYS A 226 5.97 -27.65 11.72
N ALA A 227 5.21 -26.57 11.57
CA ALA A 227 4.54 -25.87 12.67
C ALA A 227 3.14 -25.39 12.21
N PRO A 228 2.13 -26.28 12.07
CA PRO A 228 0.89 -25.96 11.34
C PRO A 228 0.06 -24.80 11.93
N GLY A 229 0.15 -24.55 13.24
CA GLY A 229 -0.49 -23.42 13.92
C GLY A 229 0.45 -22.26 14.25
N GLY A 230 1.72 -22.35 13.85
CA GLY A 230 2.80 -21.46 14.27
C GLY A 230 3.78 -21.12 13.15
N THR A 231 4.98 -20.69 13.54
CA THR A 231 6.05 -20.23 12.65
C THR A 231 7.17 -21.27 12.54
N VAL A 232 7.83 -21.33 11.38
CA VAL A 232 9.16 -21.96 11.26
C VAL A 232 10.18 -20.90 10.89
N GLU A 233 11.15 -20.64 11.77
CA GLU A 233 12.20 -19.64 11.55
C GLU A 233 13.59 -20.29 11.53
N LEU A 234 14.36 -19.97 10.49
CA LEU A 234 15.76 -20.40 10.31
C LEU A 234 16.63 -19.14 10.34
N ALA A 235 17.54 -19.02 11.32
CA ALA A 235 18.30 -17.79 11.54
C ALA A 235 19.81 -18.04 11.70
N ALA A 236 20.62 -17.24 11.00
CA ALA A 236 22.07 -17.30 11.09
C ALA A 236 22.69 -15.92 11.43
N GLY A 237 23.31 -15.82 12.61
CA GLY A 237 24.12 -14.68 13.04
C GLY A 237 24.57 -14.70 14.50
N GLU A 238 25.41 -13.74 14.91
CA GLU A 238 26.14 -13.78 16.19
C GLU A 238 25.28 -13.43 17.41
N THR A 239 24.39 -12.46 17.24
CA THR A 239 23.35 -12.10 18.21
C THR A 239 22.00 -12.21 17.51
N VAL A 240 21.08 -12.94 18.14
CA VAL A 240 19.75 -13.21 17.62
C VAL A 240 18.74 -12.89 18.71
N LEU A 241 17.86 -11.93 18.46
CA LEU A 241 16.74 -11.62 19.32
C LEU A 241 15.54 -12.45 18.86
N LEU A 242 14.87 -13.10 19.80
CA LEU A 242 13.66 -13.89 19.57
C LEU A 242 12.53 -13.32 20.45
N GLN A 243 11.42 -12.92 19.82
CA GLN A 243 10.26 -12.26 20.41
C GLN A 243 8.98 -12.91 19.92
N ASP A 244 8.02 -13.15 20.79
CA ASP A 244 6.80 -13.86 20.39
C ASP A 244 5.83 -12.92 19.67
N SER A 245 5.36 -13.34 18.48
CA SER A 245 4.43 -12.57 17.64
C SER A 245 3.55 -13.49 16.79
N ALA A 246 2.31 -13.04 16.58
CA ALA A 246 1.34 -13.70 15.69
C ALA A 246 1.22 -13.04 14.30
N SER A 247 1.69 -11.79 14.15
CA SER A 247 1.47 -10.96 12.96
C SER A 247 2.77 -10.41 12.34
N SER A 248 3.93 -10.72 12.91
CA SER A 248 5.24 -10.29 12.43
C SER A 248 6.31 -11.37 12.61
N ARG A 249 7.49 -11.13 12.04
CA ARG A 249 8.70 -11.93 12.30
C ARG A 249 8.98 -12.02 13.80
N GLN A 250 9.32 -13.20 14.28
CA GLN A 250 9.72 -13.41 15.67
C GLN A 250 11.22 -13.32 15.89
N VAL A 251 12.03 -13.61 14.86
CA VAL A 251 13.48 -13.49 14.93
C VAL A 251 13.99 -12.20 14.28
N PHE A 252 14.96 -11.58 14.94
CA PHE A 252 15.75 -10.47 14.44
C PHE A 252 17.23 -10.77 14.67
N VAL A 253 18.03 -10.79 13.61
CA VAL A 253 19.47 -11.03 13.68
C VAL A 253 20.23 -9.71 13.61
N GLN A 254 21.21 -9.52 14.50
CA GLN A 254 22.08 -8.32 14.50
C GLN A 254 23.02 -8.33 13.29
N ALA A 255 23.18 -7.17 12.63
CA ALA A 255 24.17 -6.97 11.57
C ALA A 255 25.61 -7.19 12.08
N GLY A 256 26.49 -7.66 11.19
CA GLY A 256 27.93 -7.89 11.37
C GLY A 256 28.38 -9.34 11.20
N SER A 257 27.47 -10.32 11.20
CA SER A 257 27.82 -11.71 11.54
C SER A 257 28.02 -12.72 10.40
N HIS A 258 27.75 -12.34 9.14
CA HIS A 258 28.06 -13.14 7.95
C HIS A 258 27.47 -14.58 7.91
N GLY A 259 26.29 -14.78 8.52
CA GLY A 259 25.66 -16.10 8.64
C GLY A 259 25.09 -16.64 7.31
N THR A 260 24.77 -17.93 7.23
CA THR A 260 24.14 -18.54 6.05
C THR A 260 22.96 -19.45 6.42
N VAL A 261 21.82 -19.29 5.73
CA VAL A 261 20.64 -20.14 5.90
C VAL A 261 20.36 -20.87 4.59
N VAL A 262 20.39 -22.22 4.62
CA VAL A 262 20.09 -23.08 3.46
C VAL A 262 18.81 -23.87 3.72
N ASN A 263 17.82 -23.73 2.83
CA ASN A 263 16.67 -24.64 2.80
C ASN A 263 16.58 -25.39 1.47
N GLU A 264 17.01 -26.66 1.50
CA GLU A 264 16.76 -27.67 0.48
C GLU A 264 15.53 -28.54 0.82
N GLY A 265 15.17 -28.62 2.10
CA GLY A 265 14.08 -29.44 2.61
C GLY A 265 12.70 -28.81 2.45
N ARG A 266 11.71 -29.38 3.15
CA ARG A 266 10.32 -28.88 3.19
C ARG A 266 10.05 -28.09 4.47
N LEU A 267 9.49 -26.89 4.33
CA LEU A 267 8.96 -26.08 5.43
C LEU A 267 7.44 -25.94 5.24
N LYS A 268 6.65 -26.31 6.26
CA LYS A 268 5.19 -26.10 6.27
C LYS A 268 4.74 -25.52 7.61
N ALA A 269 4.21 -24.31 7.60
CA ALA A 269 3.80 -23.60 8.80
C ALA A 269 2.64 -22.63 8.52
N ALA A 270 2.16 -21.91 9.53
CA ALA A 270 1.33 -20.72 9.29
C ALA A 270 2.18 -19.62 8.66
N GLN A 271 3.34 -19.34 9.26
CA GLN A 271 4.32 -18.34 8.84
C GLN A 271 5.72 -18.97 8.70
N VAL A 272 6.58 -18.48 7.80
CA VAL A 272 7.95 -18.99 7.62
C VAL A 272 8.95 -17.84 7.49
N SER A 273 10.06 -17.88 8.23
CA SER A 273 11.14 -16.89 8.15
C SER A 273 12.49 -17.57 7.86
N LEU A 274 13.27 -16.99 6.94
CA LEU A 274 14.65 -17.37 6.67
C LEU A 274 15.49 -16.09 6.72
N GLN A 275 16.35 -15.96 7.74
CA GLN A 275 17.15 -14.75 7.97
C GLN A 275 18.64 -15.07 8.12
N ALA A 276 19.48 -14.37 7.35
CA ALA A 276 20.92 -14.38 7.52
C ALA A 276 21.42 -12.95 7.62
N ALA A 277 22.02 -12.57 8.76
CA ALA A 277 22.67 -11.26 8.85
C ALA A 277 24.00 -11.30 8.11
N ASP A 278 24.14 -10.40 7.15
CA ASP A 278 25.32 -10.13 6.32
C ASP A 278 25.89 -11.32 5.55
N GLY A 279 25.06 -12.33 5.31
CA GLY A 279 25.41 -13.46 4.46
C GLY A 279 24.19 -13.97 3.70
N ASN A 280 24.12 -15.27 3.43
CA ASN A 280 23.35 -15.77 2.31
C ASN A 280 22.08 -16.52 2.74
N VAL A 281 20.91 -16.12 2.22
CA VAL A 281 19.67 -16.90 2.30
C VAL A 281 19.49 -17.70 1.01
N TYR A 282 19.70 -18.99 1.15
CA TYR A 282 19.72 -19.99 0.12
C TYR A 282 18.41 -20.81 0.16
N ALA A 283 17.35 -20.26 -0.44
CA ALA A 283 16.09 -20.97 -0.72
C ALA A 283 16.23 -21.91 -1.94
N LEU A 284 17.14 -22.88 -1.80
CA LEU A 284 17.63 -23.76 -2.87
C LEU A 284 16.74 -24.99 -3.04
N ALA A 285 15.75 -24.86 -3.90
CA ALA A 285 14.83 -25.94 -4.22
C ALA A 285 14.70 -26.15 -5.74
N GLY A 286 15.18 -27.29 -6.22
CA GLY A 286 14.70 -27.87 -7.48
C GLY A 286 13.20 -28.19 -7.40
N GLY A 287 12.57 -28.35 -8.58
CA GLY A 287 11.12 -28.29 -8.83
C GLY A 287 10.15 -28.74 -7.73
N GLY A 288 9.12 -27.92 -7.50
CA GLY A 288 8.04 -28.14 -6.53
C GLY A 288 7.88 -26.99 -5.53
N THR A 289 6.78 -26.98 -4.78
CA THR A 289 6.59 -26.07 -3.63
C THR A 289 7.32 -26.64 -2.42
N ARG A 290 8.42 -26.03 -1.97
CA ARG A 290 9.17 -26.49 -0.78
C ARG A 290 8.97 -25.62 0.46
N ILE A 291 8.65 -24.35 0.29
CA ILE A 291 8.21 -23.46 1.37
C ILE A 291 6.71 -23.21 1.20
N ARG A 292 5.92 -23.55 2.21
CA ARG A 292 4.47 -23.32 2.25
C ARG A 292 4.03 -22.70 3.57
N ALA A 293 3.65 -21.43 3.52
CA ALA A 293 2.88 -20.75 4.55
C ALA A 293 1.38 -20.96 4.29
N THR A 294 0.61 -21.33 5.32
CA THR A 294 -0.84 -21.47 5.25
C THR A 294 -1.44 -20.99 6.57
N GLY A 295 -1.94 -19.76 6.57
CA GLY A 295 -2.42 -19.05 7.75
C GLY A 295 -3.56 -19.75 8.50
N THR A 296 -3.80 -19.26 9.71
CA THR A 296 -4.87 -19.69 10.62
C THR A 296 -5.89 -18.56 10.81
N ALA A 297 -6.85 -18.70 11.72
CA ALA A 297 -7.74 -17.60 12.10
C ALA A 297 -7.00 -16.41 12.72
N ASN A 298 -5.83 -16.65 13.34
CA ASN A 298 -5.10 -15.67 14.16
C ASN A 298 -3.72 -15.30 13.58
N ARG A 299 -3.32 -15.90 12.45
CA ARG A 299 -2.03 -15.67 11.78
C ARG A 299 -2.24 -15.70 10.27
N ASP A 300 -1.70 -14.72 9.55
CA ASP A 300 -1.74 -14.70 8.09
C ASP A 300 -0.82 -15.79 7.49
N GLY A 301 -0.98 -16.03 6.18
CA GLY A 301 -0.03 -16.88 5.45
C GLY A 301 1.15 -16.05 4.98
N HIS A 302 2.27 -16.06 5.71
CA HIS A 302 3.43 -15.20 5.41
C HIS A 302 4.73 -15.98 5.18
N VAL A 303 5.57 -15.54 4.23
CA VAL A 303 6.98 -15.97 4.10
C VAL A 303 7.93 -14.77 4.05
N TRP A 304 8.94 -14.74 4.91
CA TRP A 304 10.04 -13.77 4.89
C TRP A 304 11.35 -14.42 4.43
N LEU A 305 12.03 -13.78 3.46
CA LEU A 305 13.41 -14.10 3.06
C LEU A 305 14.28 -12.84 3.26
N ILE A 306 15.16 -12.85 4.27
CA ILE A 306 15.85 -11.65 4.75
C ILE A 306 17.37 -11.85 4.74
N ALA A 307 18.08 -11.09 3.91
CA ALA A 307 19.54 -11.07 3.82
C ALA A 307 20.03 -9.62 3.62
N ASP A 308 19.86 -8.77 4.63
CA ASP A 308 19.87 -7.30 4.51
C ASP A 308 21.09 -6.71 3.79
N SER A 309 22.30 -7.21 4.05
CA SER A 309 23.51 -6.84 3.29
C SER A 309 24.07 -7.96 2.39
N GLY A 310 23.36 -9.09 2.27
CA GLY A 310 23.80 -10.29 1.55
C GLY A 310 22.89 -10.74 0.39
N LEU A 311 23.01 -12.02 0.00
CA LEU A 311 22.31 -12.60 -1.16
C LEU A 311 21.10 -13.44 -0.74
N VAL A 312 19.92 -13.13 -1.29
CA VAL A 312 18.83 -14.10 -1.41
C VAL A 312 18.94 -14.81 -2.76
N ARG A 313 19.00 -16.15 -2.76
CA ARG A 313 18.90 -16.95 -3.99
C ARG A 313 17.72 -17.92 -3.93
N GLN A 314 16.62 -17.55 -4.58
CA GLN A 314 15.41 -18.38 -4.71
C GLN A 314 15.52 -19.26 -5.97
N GLN A 315 15.42 -20.58 -5.81
CA GLN A 315 15.44 -21.51 -6.97
C GLN A 315 14.08 -22.13 -7.34
N GLY A 316 13.18 -22.26 -6.37
CA GLY A 316 11.93 -23.03 -6.52
C GLY A 316 10.67 -22.23 -6.21
N ARG A 317 9.54 -22.95 -6.10
CA ARG A 317 8.25 -22.33 -5.78
C ARG A 317 8.12 -22.10 -4.27
N ILE A 318 7.73 -20.87 -3.92
CA ILE A 318 7.26 -20.46 -2.59
C ILE A 318 5.75 -20.28 -2.68
N ALA A 319 5.00 -20.70 -1.66
CA ALA A 319 3.55 -20.48 -1.61
C ALA A 319 3.12 -19.91 -0.25
N ALA A 320 2.21 -18.95 -0.28
CA ALA A 320 1.65 -18.28 0.87
C ALA A 320 0.13 -18.10 0.68
N THR A 321 -0.68 -18.60 1.61
CA THR A 321 -2.15 -18.57 1.53
C THR A 321 -2.76 -18.30 2.90
N ASN A 322 -3.78 -17.46 2.98
CA ASN A 322 -4.52 -17.21 4.22
C ASN A 322 -5.52 -18.35 4.52
N ALA A 323 -6.05 -18.37 5.74
CA ALA A 323 -6.97 -19.43 6.19
C ALA A 323 -8.26 -19.54 5.36
N ASN A 324 -8.75 -18.41 4.85
CA ASN A 324 -9.92 -18.33 3.96
C ASN A 324 -9.62 -18.72 2.50
N GLY A 325 -8.40 -19.13 2.18
CA GLY A 325 -7.96 -19.49 0.83
C GLY A 325 -7.55 -18.31 -0.06
N SER A 326 -7.63 -17.06 0.42
CA SER A 326 -7.04 -15.93 -0.31
C SER A 326 -5.50 -16.03 -0.33
N GLY A 327 -4.87 -15.35 -1.29
CA GLY A 327 -3.43 -15.31 -1.37
C GLY A 327 -2.81 -14.59 -0.15
N GLY A 328 -1.78 -15.20 0.43
CA GLY A 328 -0.99 -14.61 1.53
C GLY A 328 0.09 -13.65 1.03
N THR A 329 1.11 -13.41 1.86
CA THR A 329 2.19 -12.47 1.57
C THR A 329 3.54 -13.16 1.51
N VAL A 330 4.42 -12.70 0.63
CA VAL A 330 5.85 -13.02 0.65
C VAL A 330 6.64 -11.72 0.63
N ASP A 331 7.55 -11.56 1.59
CA ASP A 331 8.51 -10.47 1.63
C ASP A 331 9.91 -11.01 1.33
N THR A 332 10.69 -10.27 0.54
CA THR A 332 12.08 -10.60 0.24
C THR A 332 12.93 -9.33 0.30
N GLN A 333 13.83 -9.27 1.28
CA GLN A 333 14.73 -8.15 1.51
C GLN A 333 16.17 -8.64 1.36
N ALA A 334 16.93 -8.03 0.44
CA ALA A 334 18.29 -8.48 0.15
C ALA A 334 19.18 -7.37 -0.44
N ALA A 335 20.48 -7.39 -0.17
CA ALA A 335 21.41 -6.56 -0.95
C ALA A 335 21.58 -7.07 -2.39
N GLN A 336 21.52 -8.38 -2.58
CA GLN A 336 21.55 -9.03 -3.88
C GLN A 336 20.44 -10.08 -3.97
N LEU A 337 19.81 -10.20 -5.14
CA LEU A 337 18.70 -11.12 -5.37
C LEU A 337 18.93 -11.89 -6.67
N ALA A 338 18.95 -13.22 -6.60
CA ALA A 338 19.19 -14.10 -7.74
C ALA A 338 18.11 -15.19 -7.86
N PHE A 339 17.69 -15.47 -9.10
CA PHE A 339 16.61 -16.42 -9.38
C PHE A 339 17.07 -17.65 -10.17
N GLY A 340 16.65 -18.83 -9.70
CA GLY A 340 16.80 -20.08 -10.44
C GLY A 340 15.74 -20.25 -11.54
N ARG A 341 16.00 -21.18 -12.47
CA ARG A 341 15.16 -21.45 -13.65
C ARG A 341 13.66 -21.66 -13.33
N HIS A 342 13.36 -22.21 -12.16
CA HIS A 342 12.02 -22.61 -11.72
C HIS A 342 11.47 -21.77 -10.54
N ALA A 343 12.10 -20.64 -10.21
CA ALA A 343 11.63 -19.75 -9.16
C ALA A 343 10.24 -19.19 -9.49
N ALA A 344 9.34 -19.18 -8.51
CA ALA A 344 8.02 -18.55 -8.62
C ALA A 344 7.46 -18.31 -7.21
N VAL A 345 6.66 -17.26 -7.05
CA VAL A 345 5.86 -17.04 -5.85
C VAL A 345 4.39 -17.27 -6.18
N HIS A 346 3.69 -17.95 -5.28
CA HIS A 346 2.25 -18.22 -5.34
C HIS A 346 1.61 -17.69 -4.07
N ALA A 347 1.31 -16.41 -4.10
CA ALA A 347 0.78 -15.60 -3.01
C ALA A 347 -0.27 -14.62 -3.55
N GLY A 348 -0.87 -13.79 -2.69
CA GLY A 348 -1.64 -12.63 -3.12
C GLY A 348 -0.70 -11.48 -3.49
N GLN A 349 0.30 -11.26 -2.64
CA GLN A 349 1.30 -10.20 -2.77
C GLN A 349 2.72 -10.77 -2.61
N TRP A 350 3.65 -10.27 -3.43
CA TRP A 350 5.09 -10.48 -3.27
C TRP A 350 5.82 -9.13 -3.28
N ASN A 351 6.47 -8.80 -2.16
CA ASN A 351 7.28 -7.60 -2.02
C ASN A 351 8.77 -7.94 -2.15
N LEU A 352 9.48 -7.21 -3.01
CA LEU A 352 10.93 -7.26 -3.20
C LEU A 352 11.53 -5.93 -2.75
N SER A 353 12.58 -5.95 -1.93
CA SER A 353 13.32 -4.77 -1.50
C SER A 353 14.83 -5.00 -1.63
N THR A 354 15.50 -4.16 -2.43
CA THR A 354 16.96 -4.19 -2.61
C THR A 354 17.56 -2.77 -2.71
N PRO A 355 18.87 -2.57 -2.54
CA PRO A 355 19.50 -1.26 -2.74
C PRO A 355 19.30 -0.66 -4.14
N ALA A 356 19.45 -1.50 -5.18
CA ALA A 356 19.14 -1.22 -6.58
C ALA A 356 18.74 -2.55 -7.26
N PHE A 357 18.07 -2.52 -8.40
CA PHE A 357 17.61 -3.75 -9.05
C PHE A 357 17.57 -3.68 -10.57
N THR A 358 17.94 -4.78 -11.23
CA THR A 358 17.74 -4.96 -12.67
C THR A 358 16.88 -6.20 -12.90
N ILE A 359 15.72 -6.01 -13.54
CA ILE A 359 14.89 -7.09 -14.05
C ILE A 359 15.58 -7.66 -15.29
N ASP A 360 16.53 -8.57 -15.03
CA ASP A 360 17.21 -9.38 -16.01
C ASP A 360 16.33 -10.54 -16.51
N ASP A 361 16.93 -11.39 -17.32
CA ASP A 361 16.33 -12.58 -17.90
C ASP A 361 15.79 -13.58 -16.85
N ALA A 362 16.46 -13.73 -15.71
CA ALA A 362 16.07 -14.65 -14.65
C ALA A 362 14.96 -14.07 -13.76
N ALA A 363 15.04 -12.77 -13.46
CA ALA A 363 14.01 -12.00 -12.78
C ALA A 363 12.73 -11.96 -13.63
N ALA A 364 12.79 -11.52 -14.89
CA ALA A 364 11.64 -11.42 -15.78
C ALA A 364 10.84 -12.74 -15.86
N ARG A 365 11.53 -13.87 -16.09
CA ARG A 365 10.89 -15.21 -16.10
C ARG A 365 10.22 -15.58 -14.77
N THR A 366 10.75 -15.10 -13.65
CA THR A 366 10.26 -15.39 -12.30
C THR A 366 9.06 -14.52 -11.92
N LEU A 367 9.15 -13.22 -12.20
CA LEU A 367 8.02 -12.29 -12.06
C LEU A 367 6.87 -12.73 -12.96
N GLN A 368 7.14 -13.09 -14.22
CA GLN A 368 6.12 -13.56 -15.17
C GLN A 368 5.36 -14.78 -14.66
N ARG A 369 6.05 -15.78 -14.08
CA ARG A 369 5.38 -16.96 -13.51
C ARG A 369 4.51 -16.63 -12.30
N SER A 370 4.93 -15.65 -11.50
CA SER A 370 4.22 -15.24 -10.28
C SER A 370 2.99 -14.39 -10.62
N LEU A 371 3.13 -13.43 -11.53
CA LEU A 371 2.03 -12.62 -12.06
C LEU A 371 0.97 -13.49 -12.76
N ASN A 372 1.37 -14.43 -13.62
CA ASN A 372 0.45 -15.41 -14.24
C ASN A 372 -0.19 -16.39 -13.24
N ALA A 373 0.34 -16.48 -12.00
CA ALA A 373 -0.27 -17.24 -10.91
C ALA A 373 -1.27 -16.43 -10.08
N GLY A 374 -1.49 -15.15 -10.41
CA GLY A 374 -2.35 -14.24 -9.66
C GLY A 374 -1.63 -13.45 -8.57
N THR A 375 -0.31 -13.59 -8.41
CA THR A 375 0.47 -12.86 -7.40
C THR A 375 0.84 -11.48 -7.91
N SER A 376 0.31 -10.43 -7.29
CA SER A 376 0.78 -9.06 -7.51
C SER A 376 2.20 -8.90 -6.95
N VAL A 377 3.03 -8.13 -7.65
CA VAL A 377 4.45 -7.95 -7.33
C VAL A 377 4.73 -6.47 -7.11
N ASN A 378 5.33 -6.15 -5.96
CA ASN A 378 5.93 -4.84 -5.70
C ASN A 378 7.45 -4.99 -5.63
N VAL A 379 8.18 -4.21 -6.43
CA VAL A 379 9.65 -4.14 -6.42
C VAL A 379 10.05 -2.75 -6.00
N ALA A 380 10.61 -2.62 -4.80
CA ALA A 380 11.16 -1.39 -4.26
C ALA A 380 12.69 -1.41 -4.34
N THR A 381 13.29 -0.30 -4.77
CA THR A 381 14.72 -0.05 -4.51
C THR A 381 14.90 1.01 -3.43
N THR A 382 15.97 0.93 -2.64
CA THR A 382 16.14 1.77 -1.43
C THR A 382 17.28 2.78 -1.49
N GLY A 383 18.20 2.69 -2.45
CA GLY A 383 19.42 3.51 -2.46
C GLY A 383 20.41 3.18 -1.32
N GLY A 384 20.15 2.13 -0.54
CA GLY A 384 21.00 1.72 0.58
C GLY A 384 22.42 1.35 0.15
N ASN A 385 23.33 1.24 1.12
CA ASN A 385 24.71 0.77 0.91
C ASN A 385 25.50 1.55 -0.18
N GLY A 386 25.14 2.81 -0.44
CA GLY A 386 25.75 3.64 -1.48
C GLY A 386 25.32 3.33 -2.92
N ALA A 387 24.28 2.51 -3.11
CA ALA A 387 23.71 2.26 -4.43
C ALA A 387 22.98 3.50 -4.98
N THR A 388 22.86 3.61 -6.31
CA THR A 388 22.15 4.73 -6.94
C THR A 388 20.64 4.73 -6.70
N GLY A 389 20.08 3.60 -6.26
CA GLY A 389 18.64 3.41 -6.09
C GLY A 389 17.86 3.25 -7.39
N ASP A 390 18.52 2.96 -8.52
CA ASP A 390 17.86 2.79 -9.81
C ASP A 390 17.22 1.39 -9.98
N LEU A 391 16.13 1.36 -10.75
CA LEU A 391 15.43 0.14 -11.17
C LEU A 391 15.41 0.04 -12.70
N GLY A 392 16.17 -0.91 -13.24
CA GLY A 392 16.25 -1.19 -14.67
C GLY A 392 15.38 -2.38 -15.09
N ILE A 393 14.73 -2.28 -16.25
CA ILE A 393 14.05 -3.39 -16.92
C ILE A 393 14.87 -3.72 -18.16
N ALA A 394 15.58 -4.86 -18.13
CA ALA A 394 16.52 -5.29 -19.16
C ALA A 394 15.99 -6.44 -20.03
N SER A 395 14.96 -7.16 -19.57
CA SER A 395 14.32 -8.25 -20.31
C SER A 395 12.80 -8.10 -20.36
N SER A 396 12.20 -8.55 -21.47
CA SER A 396 10.75 -8.47 -21.72
C SER A 396 9.92 -9.34 -20.76
N LEU A 397 8.71 -8.86 -20.46
CA LEU A 397 7.77 -9.45 -19.50
C LEU A 397 6.35 -9.39 -20.08
N ARG A 398 5.63 -10.53 -20.13
CA ARG A 398 4.21 -10.58 -20.53
C ARG A 398 3.39 -11.49 -19.62
N TRP A 399 2.32 -10.98 -19.03
CA TRP A 399 1.42 -11.78 -18.18
C TRP A 399 -0.06 -11.57 -18.49
N GLN A 400 -0.88 -12.49 -17.98
CA GLN A 400 -2.33 -12.53 -18.13
C GLN A 400 -3.00 -12.37 -16.76
N GLY A 401 -4.29 -12.06 -16.76
CA GLY A 401 -5.08 -11.88 -15.53
C GLY A 401 -4.87 -10.53 -14.83
N PRO A 402 -5.36 -10.38 -13.58
CA PRO A 402 -5.49 -9.11 -12.87
C PRO A 402 -4.29 -8.73 -11.98
N ALA A 403 -3.26 -9.59 -11.87
CA ALA A 403 -2.10 -9.33 -11.03
C ALA A 403 -1.40 -8.02 -11.45
N THR A 404 -1.03 -7.19 -10.48
CA THR A 404 -0.41 -5.87 -10.72
C THR A 404 1.11 -5.96 -10.54
N LEU A 405 1.85 -5.21 -11.36
CA LEU A 405 3.28 -5.01 -11.20
C LEU A 405 3.56 -3.55 -10.80
N THR A 406 4.15 -3.35 -9.62
CA THR A 406 4.65 -2.05 -9.15
C THR A 406 6.17 -2.09 -9.12
N LEU A 407 6.80 -1.11 -9.75
CA LEU A 407 8.25 -0.89 -9.82
C LEU A 407 8.52 0.49 -9.22
N ALA A 408 8.87 0.53 -7.93
CA ALA A 408 9.08 1.73 -7.13
C ALA A 408 10.58 1.95 -6.89
N ALA A 409 11.23 2.71 -7.77
CA ALA A 409 12.63 3.04 -7.63
C ALA A 409 12.85 4.16 -6.61
N TYR A 410 13.83 4.02 -5.71
CA TYR A 410 14.33 5.14 -4.90
C TYR A 410 14.68 6.34 -5.78
N ARG A 411 15.33 6.11 -6.93
CA ARG A 411 15.69 7.16 -7.88
C ARG A 411 15.02 6.99 -9.23
N ASN A 412 15.64 6.31 -10.22
CA ASN A 412 15.11 6.23 -11.59
C ASN A 412 14.48 4.87 -11.93
N VAL A 413 13.43 4.88 -12.76
CA VAL A 413 12.92 3.68 -13.45
C VAL A 413 13.28 3.75 -14.94
N SER A 414 13.82 2.68 -15.50
CA SER A 414 14.20 2.66 -16.94
C SER A 414 13.85 1.36 -17.65
N VAL A 415 13.23 1.47 -18.82
CA VAL A 415 12.92 0.32 -19.70
C VAL A 415 13.91 0.32 -20.86
N THR A 416 14.63 -0.77 -21.06
CA THR A 416 15.73 -0.86 -22.05
C THR A 416 15.20 -0.99 -23.48
N THR A 417 15.95 -0.46 -24.46
CA THR A 417 15.65 -0.60 -25.89
C THR A 417 15.45 -2.07 -26.30
N GLY A 418 14.41 -2.34 -27.09
CA GLY A 418 14.07 -3.69 -27.54
C GLY A 418 13.35 -4.57 -26.51
N THR A 419 13.16 -4.09 -25.28
CA THR A 419 12.33 -4.79 -24.27
C THR A 419 10.85 -4.43 -24.41
N THR A 420 9.97 -5.33 -23.95
CA THR A 420 8.52 -5.11 -23.93
C THR A 420 7.94 -5.54 -22.60
N ILE A 421 7.19 -4.65 -21.94
CA ILE A 421 6.35 -4.96 -20.78
C ILE A 421 4.90 -5.00 -21.26
N ALA A 422 4.16 -6.07 -20.99
CA ALA A 422 2.80 -6.23 -21.51
C ALA A 422 1.85 -6.99 -20.57
N ASN A 423 0.56 -6.64 -20.63
CA ASN A 423 -0.52 -7.39 -19.99
C ASN A 423 -1.63 -7.72 -21.01
N ASP A 424 -2.12 -8.97 -21.00
CA ASP A 424 -3.27 -9.42 -21.81
C ASP A 424 -4.46 -9.79 -20.90
N GLY A 425 -4.74 -8.97 -19.88
CA GLY A 425 -5.74 -9.23 -18.84
C GLY A 425 -6.30 -7.94 -18.23
N ALA A 426 -6.24 -7.83 -16.91
CA ALA A 426 -6.70 -6.66 -16.14
C ALA A 426 -5.61 -6.13 -15.19
N GLY A 427 -4.36 -6.50 -15.43
CA GLY A 427 -3.23 -6.18 -14.57
C GLY A 427 -2.73 -4.76 -14.80
N ASN A 428 -2.50 -4.02 -13.71
CA ASN A 428 -1.95 -2.68 -13.78
C ASN A 428 -0.42 -2.71 -13.79
N LEU A 429 0.19 -1.64 -14.32
CA LEU A 429 1.62 -1.36 -14.20
C LEU A 429 1.82 0.01 -13.54
N LYS A 430 2.62 0.06 -12.47
CA LYS A 430 3.05 1.30 -11.83
C LYS A 430 4.58 1.41 -11.94
N LEU A 431 5.06 2.36 -12.71
CA LEU A 431 6.46 2.78 -12.74
C LEU A 431 6.56 4.03 -11.86
N ARG A 432 7.20 3.97 -10.70
CA ARG A 432 7.39 5.12 -9.82
C ARG A 432 8.88 5.36 -9.61
N ALA A 433 9.37 6.49 -10.13
CA ALA A 433 10.61 7.09 -9.68
C ALA A 433 10.39 7.89 -8.39
N ASP A 434 11.46 8.30 -7.70
CA ASP A 434 11.40 8.95 -6.38
C ASP A 434 10.38 8.29 -5.42
N ALA A 435 10.55 6.97 -5.20
CA ALA A 435 9.61 6.18 -4.40
C ALA A 435 9.44 6.73 -2.97
N SER A 436 10.49 7.32 -2.41
CA SER A 436 10.53 7.91 -1.07
C SER A 436 10.02 9.37 -0.99
N GLY A 437 9.72 10.03 -2.12
CA GLY A 437 9.23 11.41 -2.13
C GLY A 437 10.26 12.39 -1.56
N LEU A 438 11.50 12.33 -2.04
CA LEU A 438 12.65 13.12 -1.58
C LEU A 438 13.08 14.22 -2.56
N ASP A 439 12.41 14.36 -3.70
CA ASP A 439 12.73 15.35 -4.75
C ASP A 439 14.16 15.21 -5.27
N ASN A 440 14.53 13.96 -5.58
CA ASN A 440 15.90 13.52 -5.90
C ASN A 440 16.26 13.48 -7.41
N GLY A 441 15.44 14.11 -8.26
CA GLY A 441 15.54 14.10 -9.71
C GLY A 441 15.02 12.80 -10.36
N GLY A 442 14.19 12.05 -9.63
CA GLY A 442 13.73 10.71 -10.03
C GLY A 442 13.00 10.69 -11.37
N SER A 443 13.59 10.04 -12.37
CA SER A 443 13.09 10.01 -13.75
C SER A 443 12.52 8.65 -14.18
N VAL A 444 11.50 8.66 -15.05
CA VAL A 444 10.95 7.46 -15.70
C VAL A 444 11.24 7.48 -17.20
N ALA A 445 12.14 6.61 -17.66
CA ALA A 445 12.60 6.58 -19.05
C ALA A 445 12.24 5.27 -19.76
N ASN A 446 11.13 5.24 -20.51
CA ASN A 446 10.83 4.13 -21.40
C ASN A 446 11.58 4.28 -22.73
N ARG A 447 12.53 3.38 -23.01
CA ARG A 447 13.20 3.23 -24.33
C ARG A 447 12.77 1.96 -25.06
N GLY A 448 11.94 1.13 -24.43
CA GLY A 448 11.35 -0.08 -24.99
C GLY A 448 9.90 0.14 -25.41
N THR A 449 9.07 -0.88 -25.21
CA THR A 449 7.62 -0.85 -25.47
C THR A 449 6.82 -1.21 -24.22
N ILE A 450 5.76 -0.44 -23.96
CA ILE A 450 4.71 -0.78 -22.99
C ILE A 450 3.46 -1.12 -23.80
N ASP A 451 2.99 -2.37 -23.71
CA ASP A 451 1.87 -2.89 -24.50
C ASP A 451 0.69 -3.29 -23.62
N TRP A 452 -0.26 -2.36 -23.49
CA TRP A 452 -1.56 -2.52 -22.86
C TRP A 452 -2.69 -2.67 -23.89
N SER A 453 -2.37 -2.93 -25.16
CA SER A 453 -3.36 -3.00 -26.26
C SER A 453 -4.40 -4.11 -26.11
N ARG A 454 -4.13 -5.10 -25.26
CA ARG A 454 -5.03 -6.20 -24.89
C ARG A 454 -5.37 -6.25 -23.40
N SER A 455 -5.04 -5.21 -22.64
CA SER A 455 -5.38 -5.10 -21.22
C SER A 455 -6.60 -4.21 -21.01
N THR A 456 -7.40 -4.51 -19.99
CA THR A 456 -8.39 -3.61 -19.40
C THR A 456 -7.82 -2.79 -18.23
N GLY A 457 -6.64 -3.17 -17.72
CA GLY A 457 -5.91 -2.43 -16.69
C GLY A 457 -5.29 -1.13 -17.22
N ILE A 458 -4.57 -0.44 -16.34
CA ILE A 458 -3.94 0.87 -16.59
C ILE A 458 -2.43 0.86 -16.33
N VAL A 459 -1.74 1.86 -16.89
CA VAL A 459 -0.32 2.13 -16.66
C VAL A 459 -0.16 3.53 -16.09
N SER A 460 0.56 3.63 -14.97
CA SER A 460 0.97 4.91 -14.37
C SER A 460 2.50 5.01 -14.37
N ALA A 461 3.03 6.14 -14.84
CA ALA A 461 4.44 6.48 -14.83
C ALA A 461 4.65 7.75 -14.00
N LEU A 462 5.04 7.61 -12.73
CA LEU A 462 5.19 8.71 -11.79
C LEU A 462 6.67 9.11 -11.72
N TYR A 463 6.96 10.38 -11.94
CA TYR A 463 8.31 10.95 -11.95
C TYR A 463 8.35 12.26 -11.19
N ASP A 464 9.48 12.57 -10.57
CA ASP A 464 9.75 13.82 -9.85
C ASP A 464 9.56 15.03 -10.78
N MET A 465 8.97 16.13 -10.28
CA MET A 465 8.87 17.41 -11.02
C MET A 465 10.22 17.94 -11.53
N THR A 466 11.31 17.66 -10.80
CA THR A 466 12.69 17.99 -11.17
C THR A 466 13.36 16.91 -12.02
N GLY A 467 12.72 15.76 -12.16
CA GLY A 467 13.13 14.64 -13.01
C GLY A 467 12.63 14.78 -14.46
N SER A 468 12.60 13.66 -15.17
CA SER A 468 12.21 13.60 -16.57
C SER A 468 11.35 12.37 -16.89
N TYR A 469 10.46 12.53 -17.87
CA TYR A 469 9.65 11.44 -18.40
C TYR A 469 9.91 11.24 -19.89
N SER A 470 10.09 9.97 -20.29
CA SER A 470 10.08 9.56 -21.69
C SER A 470 9.10 8.42 -21.86
N ALA A 471 8.02 8.67 -22.63
CA ALA A 471 6.95 7.69 -22.85
C ALA A 471 7.39 6.49 -23.69
N GLY A 472 8.42 6.62 -24.53
CA GLY A 472 8.88 5.55 -25.43
C GLY A 472 7.79 5.10 -26.40
N ASN A 473 7.77 3.81 -26.75
CA ASN A 473 6.68 3.22 -27.52
C ASN A 473 5.56 2.75 -26.58
N ILE A 474 4.34 3.25 -26.78
CA ILE A 474 3.15 2.89 -26.01
C ILE A 474 2.10 2.31 -26.97
N LEU A 475 1.60 1.11 -26.66
CA LEU A 475 0.44 0.52 -27.34
C LEU A 475 -0.72 0.45 -26.34
N SER A 476 -1.72 1.32 -26.49
CA SER A 476 -2.96 1.32 -25.70
C SER A 476 -4.09 0.56 -26.39
N GLY A 477 -5.07 0.12 -25.61
CA GLY A 477 -6.26 -0.57 -26.09
C GLY A 477 -7.20 0.39 -26.80
N LYS A 478 -7.41 0.23 -28.11
CA LYS A 478 -8.31 1.10 -28.91
C LYS A 478 -9.78 1.09 -28.44
N ALA A 479 -10.18 0.04 -27.72
CA ALA A 479 -11.52 -0.11 -27.14
C ALA A 479 -11.50 0.05 -25.61
N TRP A 480 -10.39 0.48 -25.01
CA TRP A 480 -10.35 0.81 -23.59
C TRP A 480 -11.17 2.08 -23.35
N THR A 481 -12.01 2.05 -22.33
CA THR A 481 -12.75 3.19 -21.81
C THR A 481 -12.46 3.33 -20.33
N ALA A 482 -12.45 4.57 -19.84
CA ALA A 482 -12.29 4.84 -18.42
C ALA A 482 -13.40 4.14 -17.62
N PRO A 483 -13.09 3.42 -16.54
CA PRO A 483 -14.11 2.88 -15.64
C PRO A 483 -15.02 4.00 -15.14
N GLN A 484 -16.33 3.74 -15.06
CA GLN A 484 -17.30 4.73 -14.65
C GLN A 484 -16.95 5.31 -13.28
N ASP A 485 -17.05 6.64 -13.16
CA ASP A 485 -16.75 7.43 -11.96
C ASP A 485 -15.28 7.38 -11.49
N SER A 486 -14.34 6.92 -12.33
CA SER A 486 -12.92 6.85 -11.96
C SER A 486 -12.14 8.16 -12.09
N GLY A 487 -12.60 9.11 -12.92
CA GLY A 487 -11.82 10.29 -13.30
C GLY A 487 -10.54 9.98 -14.10
N LEU A 488 -10.42 8.79 -14.70
CA LEU A 488 -9.30 8.49 -15.59
C LEU A 488 -9.55 9.07 -17.00
N VAL A 489 -8.55 9.74 -17.57
CA VAL A 489 -8.64 10.28 -18.95
C VAL A 489 -8.02 9.31 -19.96
N THR A 490 -6.89 8.68 -19.63
CA THR A 490 -6.14 7.78 -20.51
C THR A 490 -5.79 6.45 -19.82
N GLN A 491 -5.62 5.38 -20.61
CA GLN A 491 -5.18 4.08 -20.09
C GLN A 491 -3.73 4.09 -19.59
N VAL A 492 -2.89 4.91 -20.24
CA VAL A 492 -1.45 5.05 -19.95
C VAL A 492 -1.20 6.53 -19.67
N THR A 493 -0.67 6.84 -18.50
CA THR A 493 -0.54 8.22 -18.03
C THR A 493 0.81 8.44 -17.34
N GLY A 494 1.51 9.51 -17.73
CA GLY A 494 2.68 10.02 -17.03
C GLY A 494 2.27 11.12 -16.05
N TYR A 495 2.71 11.04 -14.79
CA TYR A 495 2.37 11.99 -13.72
C TYR A 495 3.63 12.61 -13.13
N GLN A 496 3.66 13.93 -13.03
CA GLN A 496 4.60 14.68 -12.21
C GLN A 496 4.22 14.52 -10.73
N LEU A 497 5.17 14.07 -9.92
CA LEU A 497 5.01 13.89 -8.48
C LEU A 497 5.03 15.23 -7.77
N VAL A 498 3.97 15.48 -6.99
CA VAL A 498 3.89 16.54 -6.01
C VAL A 498 4.24 15.92 -4.66
N ASN A 499 5.46 16.15 -4.18
CA ASN A 499 5.92 15.63 -2.89
C ASN A 499 5.92 16.73 -1.81
N SER A 500 6.01 18.00 -2.18
CA SER A 500 6.14 19.11 -1.25
C SER A 500 5.14 20.24 -1.51
N LEU A 501 4.95 21.13 -0.54
CA LEU A 501 4.26 22.40 -0.75
C LEU A 501 4.92 23.19 -1.90
N ALA A 502 6.25 23.17 -2.00
CA ALA A 502 6.99 23.83 -3.08
C ALA A 502 6.72 23.21 -4.46
N ASP A 503 6.25 21.96 -4.55
CA ASP A 503 5.78 21.36 -5.81
C ASP A 503 4.34 21.76 -6.13
N LEU A 504 3.48 21.75 -5.11
CA LEU A 504 2.10 22.21 -5.23
C LEU A 504 2.03 23.67 -5.72
N GLU A 505 2.93 24.53 -5.23
CA GLU A 505 3.12 25.92 -5.65
C GLU A 505 3.64 26.09 -7.09
N LYS A 506 4.17 25.03 -7.74
CA LYS A 506 4.60 25.06 -9.15
C LYS A 506 3.45 24.75 -10.12
N ILE A 507 2.36 24.11 -9.67
CA ILE A 507 1.23 23.73 -10.55
C ILE A 507 0.62 24.92 -11.33
N PRO A 508 0.46 26.13 -10.75
CA PRO A 508 -0.02 27.30 -11.49
C PRO A 508 0.87 27.74 -12.67
N LEU A 509 2.11 27.24 -12.77
CA LEU A 509 3.03 27.54 -13.88
C LEU A 509 2.77 26.67 -15.12
N ASP A 510 2.09 25.53 -14.97
CA ASP A 510 1.63 24.66 -16.06
C ASP A 510 0.23 24.08 -15.72
N PRO A 511 -0.83 24.89 -15.83
CA PRO A 511 -2.18 24.49 -15.43
C PRO A 511 -2.79 23.39 -16.31
N ALA A 512 -2.13 22.98 -17.39
CA ALA A 512 -2.50 21.84 -18.24
C ALA A 512 -1.73 20.55 -17.90
N GLY A 513 -0.80 20.61 -16.93
CA GLY A 513 0.05 19.49 -16.52
C GLY A 513 -0.72 18.32 -15.89
N ILE A 514 -0.02 17.19 -15.76
CA ILE A 514 -0.58 15.95 -15.21
C ILE A 514 0.18 15.62 -13.94
N TYR A 515 -0.49 15.76 -12.79
CA TYR A 515 0.08 15.73 -11.46
C TYR A 515 -0.48 14.57 -10.64
N ALA A 516 0.37 13.99 -9.80
CA ALA A 516 -0.05 13.07 -8.76
C ALA A 516 0.62 13.38 -7.42
N LEU A 517 -0.12 13.30 -6.32
CA LEU A 517 0.51 13.38 -4.99
C LEU A 517 1.43 12.17 -4.79
N GLY A 518 2.66 12.45 -4.36
CA GLY A 518 3.66 11.43 -4.02
C GLY A 518 3.57 10.96 -2.57
N LYS A 519 3.06 11.82 -1.69
CA LYS A 519 2.80 11.61 -0.26
C LYS A 519 1.77 12.64 0.22
N ASP A 520 1.35 12.56 1.48
CA ASP A 520 0.51 13.58 2.12
C ASP A 520 1.25 14.93 2.21
N ILE A 521 0.53 16.03 1.96
CA ILE A 521 1.09 17.38 1.92
C ILE A 521 0.47 18.23 3.02
N ASP A 522 1.30 18.73 3.92
CA ASP A 522 0.92 19.81 4.85
C ASP A 522 1.16 21.15 4.13
N VAL A 523 0.10 21.95 3.96
CA VAL A 523 0.18 23.29 3.34
C VAL A 523 0.05 24.42 4.37
N SER A 524 0.34 24.14 5.65
CA SER A 524 0.40 25.16 6.70
C SER A 524 1.41 26.26 6.32
N PRO A 525 1.01 27.55 6.37
CA PRO A 525 1.83 28.63 5.84
C PRO A 525 3.02 28.93 6.76
N PRO A 526 4.28 28.92 6.27
CA PRO A 526 5.48 29.07 7.10
C PRO A 526 5.61 30.38 7.90
N SER A 527 4.80 31.39 7.61
CA SER A 527 4.86 32.71 8.24
C SER A 527 3.53 33.48 8.25
N GLY A 528 2.39 32.78 8.12
CA GLY A 528 1.07 33.42 8.04
C GLY A 528 0.74 34.06 6.69
N THR A 529 1.50 33.74 5.64
CA THR A 529 1.12 33.98 4.24
C THR A 529 -0.13 33.17 3.87
N LEU A 530 -0.90 33.63 2.89
CA LEU A 530 -2.08 32.92 2.42
C LEU A 530 -1.71 31.93 1.31
N TYR A 531 -2.36 30.76 1.28
CA TYR A 531 -2.25 29.86 0.14
C TYR A 531 -2.79 30.56 -1.11
N THR A 532 -2.07 30.44 -2.24
CA THR A 532 -2.49 30.99 -3.53
C THR A 532 -3.22 29.91 -4.33
N PRO A 533 -4.52 30.07 -4.63
CA PRO A 533 -5.29 29.09 -5.39
C PRO A 533 -4.65 28.68 -6.73
N ILE A 534 -4.80 27.41 -7.10
CA ILE A 534 -4.43 26.90 -8.42
C ILE A 534 -5.52 27.30 -9.42
N GLY A 535 -5.17 27.64 -10.66
CA GLY A 535 -6.19 27.87 -11.69
C GLY A 535 -6.89 29.25 -11.62
N ILE A 536 -6.18 30.30 -11.18
CA ILE A 536 -6.73 31.67 -11.14
C ILE A 536 -6.84 32.22 -12.58
N TYR A 537 -7.95 32.89 -12.89
CA TYR A 537 -8.17 33.55 -14.18
C TYR A 537 -7.02 34.50 -14.55
N PRO A 538 -6.50 34.50 -15.80
CA PRO A 538 -7.02 33.83 -17.00
C PRO A 538 -6.53 32.40 -17.23
N ASN A 539 -5.92 31.75 -16.24
CA ASN A 539 -5.24 30.45 -16.40
C ASN A 539 -5.92 29.36 -15.53
N PRO A 540 -7.17 28.95 -15.81
CA PRO A 540 -7.86 27.90 -15.05
C PRO A 540 -7.16 26.54 -15.18
N PHE A 541 -7.36 25.65 -14.21
CA PHE A 541 -6.71 24.33 -14.21
C PHE A 541 -7.39 23.38 -15.20
N ALA A 542 -6.74 23.13 -16.34
CA ALA A 542 -7.20 22.27 -17.43
C ALA A 542 -6.49 20.90 -17.47
N GLY A 543 -5.62 20.63 -16.50
CA GLY A 543 -4.82 19.42 -16.38
C GLY A 543 -5.48 18.27 -15.63
N GLN A 544 -4.68 17.30 -15.19
CA GLN A 544 -5.13 16.20 -14.32
C GLN A 544 -4.41 16.30 -12.97
N PHE A 545 -5.14 16.21 -11.86
CA PHE A 545 -4.61 16.15 -10.51
C PHE A 545 -5.13 14.90 -9.79
N ASP A 546 -4.23 13.99 -9.43
CA ASP A 546 -4.56 12.71 -8.81
C ASP A 546 -3.93 12.58 -7.42
N GLY A 547 -4.74 12.63 -6.37
CA GLY A 547 -4.26 12.44 -5.01
C GLY A 547 -3.66 11.05 -4.78
N MET A 548 -3.92 10.05 -5.62
CA MET A 548 -3.45 8.66 -5.45
C MET A 548 -3.81 8.05 -4.07
N GLY A 549 -4.80 8.62 -3.37
CA GLY A 549 -5.18 8.26 -2.00
C GLY A 549 -4.55 9.13 -0.89
N HIS A 550 -3.65 10.06 -1.23
CA HIS A 550 -3.04 11.00 -0.29
C HIS A 550 -3.93 12.22 -0.01
N SER A 551 -3.53 12.95 1.03
CA SER A 551 -4.23 14.10 1.58
C SER A 551 -3.44 15.40 1.46
N ILE A 552 -4.17 16.51 1.48
CA ILE A 552 -3.67 17.88 1.62
C ILE A 552 -4.29 18.44 2.89
N SER A 553 -3.47 18.90 3.84
CA SER A 553 -3.91 19.31 5.18
C SER A 553 -3.51 20.74 5.54
N ASN A 554 -4.19 21.30 6.55
CA ASN A 554 -3.98 22.66 7.05
C ASN A 554 -4.17 23.80 6.01
N LEU A 555 -4.90 23.56 4.91
CA LEU A 555 -5.21 24.58 3.91
C LEU A 555 -5.92 25.76 4.57
N THR A 556 -5.36 26.96 4.43
CA THR A 556 -5.97 28.20 4.94
C THR A 556 -6.00 29.24 3.83
N ILE A 557 -7.22 29.62 3.41
CA ILE A 557 -7.43 30.62 2.37
C ILE A 557 -8.32 31.73 2.94
N LEU A 558 -7.79 32.96 2.94
CA LEU A 558 -8.57 34.18 3.14
C LEU A 558 -8.66 34.87 1.78
N ALA A 559 -9.87 35.02 1.24
CA ALA A 559 -10.06 35.67 -0.05
C ALA A 559 -9.86 37.19 0.06
N SER A 560 -9.30 37.80 -0.99
CA SER A 560 -9.01 39.23 -1.06
C SER A 560 -10.08 39.99 -1.85
N SER A 561 -10.35 41.23 -1.44
CA SER A 561 -11.51 42.01 -1.91
C SER A 561 -11.24 42.85 -3.17
N SER A 562 -10.32 42.42 -4.04
CA SER A 562 -9.82 43.22 -5.16
C SER A 562 -10.07 42.56 -6.51
N GLY A 563 -11.35 42.33 -6.84
CA GLY A 563 -11.78 41.79 -8.13
C GLY A 563 -13.29 41.62 -8.23
N SER A 564 -13.81 41.57 -9.47
CA SER A 564 -15.16 41.07 -9.77
C SER A 564 -15.03 39.59 -10.12
N GLY A 565 -15.69 38.71 -9.39
CA GLY A 565 -15.37 37.28 -9.36
C GLY A 565 -14.33 37.01 -8.26
N THR A 566 -14.74 36.27 -7.23
CA THR A 566 -13.83 35.70 -6.24
C THR A 566 -14.10 34.20 -6.16
N GLU A 567 -13.43 33.43 -7.02
CA GLU A 567 -13.42 31.97 -6.98
C GLU A 567 -12.36 31.50 -5.98
N VAL A 568 -12.79 30.84 -4.90
CA VAL A 568 -11.96 30.53 -3.73
C VAL A 568 -11.95 29.03 -3.44
N GLY A 569 -10.77 28.44 -3.41
CA GLY A 569 -10.53 27.05 -3.03
C GLY A 569 -9.08 26.65 -3.27
N LEU A 570 -8.71 25.39 -3.00
CA LEU A 570 -7.41 24.84 -3.41
C LEU A 570 -7.17 25.11 -4.91
N PHE A 571 -8.22 24.92 -5.70
CA PHE A 571 -8.36 25.45 -7.05
C PHE A 571 -9.32 26.66 -7.03
N ALA A 572 -9.00 27.76 -7.70
CA ALA A 572 -9.97 28.81 -8.00
C ALA A 572 -10.95 28.27 -9.05
N VAL A 573 -10.44 27.86 -10.21
CA VAL A 573 -11.23 27.29 -11.31
C VAL A 573 -10.61 25.98 -11.80
N ILE A 574 -11.40 24.91 -11.81
CA ILE A 574 -11.15 23.70 -12.59
C ILE A 574 -11.86 23.88 -13.94
N ASP A 575 -11.11 23.88 -15.04
CA ASP A 575 -11.64 24.05 -16.40
C ASP A 575 -12.35 22.78 -16.90
N THR A 576 -13.04 22.87 -18.03
CA THR A 576 -13.79 21.81 -18.73
C THR A 576 -12.96 20.55 -19.01
N ALA A 577 -11.67 20.71 -19.35
CA ALA A 577 -10.72 19.59 -19.50
C ALA A 577 -10.10 19.13 -18.17
N GLY A 578 -10.26 19.93 -17.11
CA GLY A 578 -9.68 19.71 -15.79
C GLY A 578 -10.28 18.49 -15.09
N VAL A 579 -9.42 17.67 -14.50
CA VAL A 579 -9.84 16.52 -13.69
C VAL A 579 -9.11 16.51 -12.35
N VAL A 580 -9.86 16.45 -11.25
CA VAL A 580 -9.30 16.34 -9.90
C VAL A 580 -9.87 15.08 -9.23
N ARG A 581 -9.01 14.17 -8.75
CA ARG A 581 -9.44 12.87 -8.25
C ARG A 581 -8.64 12.31 -7.08
N ASN A 582 -9.22 11.37 -6.33
CA ASN A 582 -8.59 10.56 -5.27
C ASN A 582 -7.80 11.36 -4.20
N VAL A 583 -8.23 12.57 -3.87
CA VAL A 583 -7.56 13.44 -2.89
C VAL A 583 -8.49 13.75 -1.72
N SER A 584 -7.94 13.81 -0.51
CA SER A 584 -8.66 14.33 0.66
C SER A 584 -8.08 15.69 1.03
N VAL A 585 -8.91 16.74 1.13
CA VAL A 585 -8.46 18.12 1.42
C VAL A 585 -9.09 18.61 2.72
N GLN A 586 -8.25 18.88 3.73
CA GLN A 586 -8.66 19.52 4.97
C GLN A 586 -8.30 21.01 4.92
N GLY A 587 -9.29 21.89 5.10
CA GLY A 587 -9.05 23.32 5.03
C GLY A 587 -10.07 24.22 5.73
N ASN A 588 -9.62 25.46 5.99
CA ASN A 588 -10.43 26.59 6.42
C ASN A 588 -10.43 27.62 5.30
N VAL A 589 -11.59 27.85 4.68
CA VAL A 589 -11.81 28.88 3.66
C VAL A 589 -12.65 29.99 4.27
N SER A 590 -12.28 31.24 4.03
CA SER A 590 -13.09 32.40 4.44
C SER A 590 -13.09 33.49 3.37
N GLY A 591 -14.29 33.93 3.01
CA GLY A 591 -14.52 35.04 2.08
C GLY A 591 -13.95 36.38 2.59
N PRO A 592 -13.80 37.39 1.73
CA PRO A 592 -13.24 38.68 2.11
C PRO A 592 -14.13 39.40 3.15
N ALA A 593 -13.53 39.79 4.28
CA ALA A 593 -14.20 40.54 5.34
C ALA A 593 -14.18 42.07 5.07
N THR A 594 -14.78 42.55 3.97
CA THR A 594 -14.74 43.99 3.64
C THR A 594 -16.02 44.57 3.00
N SER A 595 -16.17 45.87 3.18
CA SER A 595 -17.34 46.69 2.83
C SER A 595 -17.28 47.25 1.40
N GLY A 596 -17.50 46.40 0.39
CA GLY A 596 -17.55 46.80 -1.03
C GLY A 596 -18.55 45.96 -1.84
N ASN A 597 -19.03 46.49 -2.96
CA ASN A 597 -19.98 45.79 -3.83
C ASN A 597 -19.28 44.66 -4.61
N VAL A 598 -19.11 43.48 -4.01
CA VAL A 598 -18.57 42.28 -4.67
C VAL A 598 -19.71 41.38 -5.16
N SER A 599 -20.13 41.55 -6.41
CA SER A 599 -21.16 40.69 -7.02
C SER A 599 -20.54 39.41 -7.59
N GLY A 600 -20.99 38.24 -7.10
CA GLY A 600 -20.69 36.92 -7.70
C GLY A 600 -19.35 36.32 -7.28
N GLY A 601 -19.29 35.76 -6.06
CA GLY A 601 -18.19 34.92 -5.60
C GLY A 601 -18.61 33.44 -5.50
N SER A 602 -17.66 32.52 -5.64
CA SER A 602 -17.88 31.08 -5.45
C SER A 602 -16.78 30.47 -4.58
N GLU A 603 -17.16 29.71 -3.56
CA GLU A 603 -16.25 29.28 -2.50
C GLU A 603 -16.43 27.81 -2.17
N GLY A 604 -15.34 27.05 -2.12
CA GLY A 604 -15.31 25.71 -1.56
C GLY A 604 -13.90 25.26 -1.19
N ILE A 605 -13.76 24.24 -0.34
CA ILE A 605 -12.43 23.80 0.11
C ILE A 605 -11.59 23.29 -1.06
N LEU A 606 -12.21 22.54 -1.97
CA LEU A 606 -11.52 22.06 -3.16
C LEU A 606 -11.52 23.12 -4.27
N ALA A 607 -12.69 23.64 -4.63
CA ALA A 607 -12.81 24.54 -5.78
C ALA A 607 -13.79 25.69 -5.53
N GLY A 608 -13.46 26.89 -6.01
CA GLY A 608 -14.45 27.96 -6.18
C GLY A 608 -15.45 27.57 -7.26
N THR A 609 -14.93 27.31 -8.45
CA THR A 609 -15.71 26.93 -9.64
C THR A 609 -15.22 25.61 -10.25
N ASN A 610 -16.14 24.69 -10.54
CA ASN A 610 -15.86 23.48 -11.32
C ASN A 610 -16.59 23.48 -12.67
N LEU A 611 -15.81 23.45 -13.75
CA LEU A 611 -16.30 23.24 -15.11
C LEU A 611 -16.02 21.82 -15.63
N GLY A 612 -15.17 21.05 -14.94
CA GLY A 612 -14.68 19.73 -15.34
C GLY A 612 -15.14 18.60 -14.43
N THR A 613 -14.25 17.63 -14.18
CA THR A 613 -14.57 16.39 -13.44
C THR A 613 -13.90 16.33 -12.08
N ILE A 614 -14.69 16.07 -11.04
CA ILE A 614 -14.25 15.76 -9.68
C ILE A 614 -14.68 14.34 -9.33
N ALA A 615 -13.75 13.47 -8.95
CA ALA A 615 -14.02 12.04 -8.72
C ALA A 615 -13.29 11.48 -7.48
N ALA A 616 -14.01 10.87 -6.54
CA ALA A 616 -13.42 10.33 -5.30
C ALA A 616 -12.63 11.38 -4.49
N VAL A 617 -13.21 12.57 -4.30
CA VAL A 617 -12.61 13.67 -3.53
C VAL A 617 -13.39 13.93 -2.25
N HIS A 618 -12.66 14.13 -1.14
CA HIS A 618 -13.25 14.33 0.18
C HIS A 618 -12.76 15.65 0.79
N THR A 619 -13.66 16.42 1.39
CA THR A 619 -13.29 17.66 2.10
C THR A 619 -13.70 17.65 3.57
N SER A 620 -12.93 18.35 4.41
CA SER A 620 -13.20 18.54 5.83
C SER A 620 -12.66 19.89 6.33
N GLY A 621 -13.19 20.38 7.44
CA GLY A 621 -12.81 21.69 7.99
C GLY A 621 -13.99 22.66 7.97
N ARG A 622 -13.79 23.89 7.50
CA ARG A 622 -14.82 24.95 7.55
C ARG A 622 -14.78 25.88 6.35
N VAL A 623 -15.95 26.28 5.86
CA VAL A 623 -16.11 27.34 4.86
C VAL A 623 -16.97 28.44 5.46
N VAL A 624 -16.48 29.69 5.42
CA VAL A 624 -17.21 30.87 5.88
C VAL A 624 -17.38 31.84 4.72
N GLY A 625 -18.63 32.03 4.28
CA GLY A 625 -18.95 32.95 3.20
C GLY A 625 -18.72 34.42 3.57
N PRO A 626 -18.63 35.33 2.58
CA PRO A 626 -18.32 36.73 2.79
C PRO A 626 -19.48 37.47 3.44
N ALA A 627 -19.20 38.67 3.94
CA ALA A 627 -20.24 39.58 4.37
C ALA A 627 -21.22 39.90 3.20
N PRO A 628 -22.52 40.12 3.49
CA PRO A 628 -23.53 40.28 2.45
C PRO A 628 -23.40 41.62 1.70
N VAL A 629 -23.43 41.54 0.36
CA VAL A 629 -23.07 42.64 -0.55
C VAL A 629 -24.08 42.78 -1.71
N GLY A 630 -25.35 43.02 -1.37
CA GLY A 630 -26.42 43.30 -2.33
C GLY A 630 -27.13 42.06 -2.88
N LEU A 631 -27.79 42.21 -4.03
CA LEU A 631 -28.64 41.17 -4.65
C LEU A 631 -27.86 40.09 -5.43
N GLY A 632 -26.53 40.13 -5.43
CA GLY A 632 -25.70 39.14 -6.13
C GLY A 632 -25.50 37.90 -5.27
N GLY A 633 -26.01 36.75 -5.73
CA GLY A 633 -25.81 35.47 -5.05
C GLY A 633 -24.33 35.09 -4.99
N ILE A 634 -23.85 34.81 -3.78
CA ILE A 634 -22.57 34.13 -3.53
C ILE A 634 -22.87 32.63 -3.39
N SER A 635 -22.03 31.78 -3.95
CA SER A 635 -22.23 30.32 -3.92
C SER A 635 -21.18 29.66 -3.05
N THR A 636 -21.55 29.27 -1.83
CA THR A 636 -20.64 28.70 -0.81
C THR A 636 -20.96 27.22 -0.61
N GLY A 637 -19.99 26.33 -0.85
CA GLY A 637 -20.14 24.88 -0.68
C GLY A 637 -18.99 24.23 0.08
N GLY A 638 -19.23 23.11 0.77
CA GLY A 638 -18.18 22.41 1.51
C GLY A 638 -17.09 21.81 0.60
N LEU A 639 -17.44 21.40 -0.62
CA LEU A 639 -16.52 20.89 -1.65
C LEU A 639 -16.30 21.93 -2.75
N VAL A 640 -17.38 22.41 -3.38
CA VAL A 640 -17.34 23.37 -4.51
C VAL A 640 -18.33 24.52 -4.32
N GLY A 641 -17.94 25.74 -4.67
CA GLY A 641 -18.86 26.88 -4.70
C GLY A 641 -19.91 26.78 -5.81
N PHE A 642 -19.47 26.79 -7.06
CA PHE A 642 -20.30 26.77 -8.27
C PHE A 642 -19.90 25.65 -9.24
N THR A 643 -20.86 25.03 -9.93
CA THR A 643 -20.61 24.04 -10.99
C THR A 643 -21.35 24.42 -12.29
N SER A 644 -20.77 24.10 -13.46
CA SER A 644 -21.41 24.33 -14.77
C SER A 644 -22.18 23.10 -15.30
N GLY A 645 -22.98 23.28 -16.36
CA GLY A 645 -23.84 22.23 -16.94
C GLY A 645 -23.10 20.96 -17.39
N ASP A 646 -21.90 21.09 -17.95
CA ASP A 646 -21.10 19.93 -18.43
C ASP A 646 -20.24 19.29 -17.33
N SER A 647 -20.20 19.90 -16.14
CA SER A 647 -19.35 19.45 -15.05
C SER A 647 -19.90 18.19 -14.35
N THR A 648 -19.02 17.41 -13.74
CA THR A 648 -19.39 16.19 -12.98
C THR A 648 -18.68 16.15 -11.64
N ILE A 649 -19.43 15.87 -10.58
CA ILE A 649 -18.94 15.50 -9.25
C ILE A 649 -19.44 14.08 -8.94
N THR A 650 -18.52 13.16 -8.70
CA THR A 650 -18.86 11.75 -8.46
C THR A 650 -18.06 11.11 -7.34
N ARG A 651 -18.68 10.18 -6.59
CA ARG A 651 -18.08 9.48 -5.44
C ARG A 651 -17.36 10.40 -4.44
N SER A 652 -17.85 11.62 -4.28
CA SER A 652 -17.17 12.68 -3.53
C SER A 652 -17.95 13.06 -2.28
N SER A 653 -17.30 13.69 -1.30
CA SER A 653 -17.97 14.11 -0.07
C SER A 653 -17.43 15.37 0.57
N SER A 654 -18.25 15.96 1.45
CA SER A 654 -17.78 16.95 2.39
C SER A 654 -18.30 16.69 3.80
N SER A 655 -17.39 16.83 4.76
CA SER A 655 -17.65 16.87 6.20
C SER A 655 -17.42 18.27 6.78
N ALA A 656 -17.23 19.27 5.92
CA ALA A 656 -16.93 20.64 6.34
C ALA A 656 -18.18 21.39 6.81
N ASP A 657 -18.05 22.15 7.89
CA ASP A 657 -19.12 23.07 8.31
C ASP A 657 -19.14 24.29 7.39
N VAL A 658 -20.30 24.61 6.82
CA VAL A 658 -20.50 25.70 5.86
C VAL A 658 -21.38 26.76 6.48
N VAL A 659 -20.85 27.97 6.68
CA VAL A 659 -21.56 29.10 7.27
C VAL A 659 -21.58 30.25 6.27
N SER A 660 -22.74 30.75 5.86
CA SER A 660 -22.82 31.87 4.92
C SER A 660 -23.94 32.87 5.26
N PRO A 661 -23.67 34.19 5.28
CA PRO A 661 -24.70 35.21 5.51
C PRO A 661 -25.75 35.33 4.39
N SER A 662 -25.43 34.97 3.16
CA SER A 662 -26.31 35.22 2.00
C SER A 662 -25.94 34.38 0.79
N GLY A 663 -26.90 34.17 -0.12
CA GLY A 663 -26.68 33.48 -1.40
C GLY A 663 -27.12 32.02 -1.36
N TYR A 664 -26.35 31.15 -2.00
CA TYR A 664 -26.61 29.72 -2.12
C TYR A 664 -25.60 28.94 -1.28
N THR A 665 -26.07 28.12 -0.34
CA THR A 665 -25.22 27.47 0.67
C THR A 665 -25.52 25.98 0.72
N GLY A 666 -24.52 25.14 0.46
CA GLY A 666 -24.70 23.69 0.45
C GLY A 666 -23.59 22.92 1.14
N GLY A 667 -23.93 21.80 1.79
CA GLY A 667 -22.93 20.97 2.45
C GLY A 667 -21.88 20.40 1.47
N LEU A 668 -22.27 20.09 0.24
CA LEU A 668 -21.34 19.69 -0.83
C LEU A 668 -21.11 20.83 -1.83
N VAL A 669 -22.19 21.38 -2.40
CA VAL A 669 -22.13 22.38 -3.48
C VAL A 669 -23.02 23.59 -3.19
N GLY A 670 -22.51 24.81 -3.35
CA GLY A 670 -23.32 26.02 -3.22
C GLY A 670 -24.39 26.11 -4.31
N ASP A 671 -23.96 26.15 -5.57
CA ASP A 671 -24.79 26.26 -6.77
C ASP A 671 -24.40 25.19 -7.79
N ASN A 672 -25.33 24.30 -8.13
CA ASN A 672 -25.09 23.17 -9.02
C ASN A 672 -25.89 23.27 -10.33
N HIS A 673 -25.17 23.40 -11.44
CA HIS A 673 -25.72 23.18 -12.78
C HIS A 673 -25.36 21.81 -13.39
N GLY A 674 -24.34 21.11 -12.86
CA GLY A 674 -23.83 19.85 -13.42
C GLY A 674 -24.45 18.57 -12.85
N VAL A 675 -23.72 17.47 -13.02
CA VAL A 675 -24.09 16.14 -12.49
C VAL A 675 -23.45 15.90 -11.13
N ILE A 676 -24.26 15.59 -10.12
CA ILE A 676 -23.80 15.05 -8.83
C ILE A 676 -24.26 13.59 -8.74
N ARG A 677 -23.33 12.65 -8.58
CA ARG A 677 -23.61 11.21 -8.50
C ARG A 677 -22.88 10.55 -7.34
N GLN A 678 -23.53 9.62 -6.64
CA GLN A 678 -22.89 8.80 -5.60
C GLN A 678 -22.11 9.63 -4.56
N SER A 679 -22.61 10.80 -4.18
CA SER A 679 -21.88 11.78 -3.37
C SER A 679 -22.67 12.17 -2.12
N PHE A 680 -22.01 12.67 -1.07
CA PHE A 680 -22.70 12.97 0.19
C PHE A 680 -22.10 14.12 1.01
N ALA A 681 -22.90 14.68 1.91
CA ALA A 681 -22.46 15.69 2.86
C ALA A 681 -22.87 15.36 4.30
N SER A 682 -21.98 15.63 5.24
CA SER A 682 -22.20 15.40 6.69
C SER A 682 -21.86 16.59 7.59
N GLY A 683 -21.15 17.59 7.07
CA GLY A 683 -20.92 18.85 7.79
C GLY A 683 -22.20 19.70 7.88
N ASN A 684 -22.27 20.59 8.87
CA ASN A 684 -23.46 21.40 9.10
C ASN A 684 -23.51 22.60 8.14
N VAL A 685 -24.73 23.07 7.83
CA VAL A 685 -24.97 24.20 6.94
C VAL A 685 -25.76 25.27 7.71
N GLU A 686 -25.15 26.43 7.92
CA GLU A 686 -25.75 27.57 8.62
C GLU A 686 -25.87 28.77 7.68
N ALA A 687 -27.08 29.01 7.17
CA ALA A 687 -27.40 30.22 6.43
C ALA A 687 -27.82 31.32 7.41
N THR A 688 -26.86 32.05 7.96
CA THR A 688 -27.07 33.01 9.07
C THR A 688 -27.97 34.19 8.70
N GLY A 689 -28.12 34.47 7.40
CA GLY A 689 -29.01 35.51 6.89
C GLY A 689 -28.40 36.91 6.95
N ALA A 690 -28.88 37.78 6.05
CA ALA A 690 -28.35 39.12 5.88
C ALA A 690 -29.45 40.17 6.11
N THR A 691 -29.15 41.19 6.92
CA THR A 691 -29.96 42.42 6.99
C THR A 691 -29.20 43.56 6.32
N GLN A 692 -29.70 44.07 5.20
CA GLN A 692 -29.13 45.24 4.52
C GLN A 692 -30.23 46.29 4.35
N SER A 693 -29.97 47.52 4.80
CA SER A 693 -30.92 48.64 4.74
C SER A 693 -32.32 48.34 5.34
N GLY A 694 -32.38 47.50 6.37
CA GLY A 694 -33.63 47.11 7.03
C GLY A 694 -34.43 46.01 6.32
N VAL A 695 -33.96 45.52 5.17
CA VAL A 695 -34.53 44.37 4.47
C VAL A 695 -33.72 43.12 4.83
N MET A 696 -34.41 42.04 5.20
CA MET A 696 -33.80 40.72 5.36
C MET A 696 -33.77 39.98 4.03
N PHE A 697 -32.61 39.43 3.69
CA PHE A 697 -32.39 38.62 2.49
C PHE A 697 -32.17 37.16 2.91
N GLY A 698 -33.14 36.30 2.58
CA GLY A 698 -33.04 34.85 2.76
C GLY A 698 -32.23 34.22 1.63
N GLY A 699 -31.20 33.44 1.98
CA GLY A 699 -30.50 32.58 1.03
C GLY A 699 -31.28 31.29 0.72
N SER A 700 -30.65 30.42 -0.07
CA SER A 700 -31.08 29.03 -0.29
C SER A 700 -30.07 28.09 0.36
N ALA A 701 -30.53 27.22 1.28
CA ALA A 701 -29.66 26.36 2.07
C ALA A 701 -30.08 24.89 1.97
N GLY A 702 -29.15 24.01 1.62
CA GLY A 702 -29.41 22.57 1.50
C GLY A 702 -28.31 21.72 2.11
N GLY A 703 -28.68 20.57 2.69
CA GLY A 703 -27.71 19.67 3.31
C GLY A 703 -26.68 19.13 2.31
N LEU A 704 -27.05 18.96 1.03
CA LEU A 704 -26.15 18.61 -0.08
C LEU A 704 -25.89 19.81 -0.99
N VAL A 705 -26.95 20.48 -1.47
CA VAL A 705 -26.86 21.54 -2.49
C VAL A 705 -27.69 22.77 -2.12
N GLY A 706 -27.12 23.97 -2.18
CA GLY A 706 -27.85 25.23 -1.90
C GLY A 706 -28.90 25.54 -2.97
N TYR A 707 -28.48 25.65 -4.22
CA TYR A 707 -29.34 25.88 -5.40
C TYR A 707 -28.98 24.87 -6.50
N ASN A 708 -29.98 24.23 -7.11
CA ASN A 708 -29.78 23.15 -8.08
C ASN A 708 -30.58 23.46 -9.35
N ASN A 709 -29.92 23.73 -10.47
CA ASN A 709 -30.55 24.34 -11.64
C ASN A 709 -30.15 23.74 -13.01
N ALA A 710 -31.13 23.24 -13.77
CA ALA A 710 -30.92 22.55 -15.06
C ALA A 710 -29.90 21.39 -14.99
N SER A 711 -29.98 20.61 -13.91
CA SER A 711 -28.93 19.73 -13.39
C SER A 711 -29.46 18.36 -12.95
N THR A 712 -28.60 17.47 -12.47
CA THR A 712 -29.01 16.12 -12.02
C THR A 712 -28.28 15.69 -10.74
N ILE A 713 -29.05 15.27 -9.72
CA ILE A 713 -28.54 14.65 -8.49
C ILE A 713 -29.02 13.20 -8.45
N THR A 714 -28.10 12.25 -8.36
CA THR A 714 -28.40 10.81 -8.31
C THR A 714 -27.64 10.11 -7.20
N GLN A 715 -28.28 9.14 -6.54
CA GLN A 715 -27.62 8.23 -5.60
C GLN A 715 -26.85 8.97 -4.49
N SER A 716 -27.39 10.08 -3.97
CA SER A 716 -26.64 11.02 -3.12
C SER A 716 -27.41 11.34 -1.83
N TYR A 717 -26.72 11.77 -0.77
CA TYR A 717 -27.39 12.00 0.52
C TYR A 717 -26.77 13.07 1.42
N ALA A 718 -27.56 13.58 2.37
CA ALA A 718 -27.12 14.56 3.36
C ALA A 718 -27.51 14.17 4.80
N THR A 719 -26.59 14.37 5.74
CA THR A 719 -26.78 14.03 7.16
C THR A 719 -26.50 15.19 8.14
N GLY A 720 -25.85 16.26 7.68
CA GLY A 720 -25.55 17.45 8.50
C GLY A 720 -26.79 18.27 8.85
N VAL A 721 -26.74 19.04 9.94
CA VAL A 721 -27.84 19.95 10.33
C VAL A 721 -27.88 21.12 9.35
N VAL A 722 -29.09 21.53 8.93
CA VAL A 722 -29.31 22.71 8.09
C VAL A 722 -30.12 23.74 8.88
N SER A 723 -29.55 24.92 9.12
CA SER A 723 -30.17 25.96 9.96
C SER A 723 -30.20 27.33 9.28
N SER A 724 -31.23 28.12 9.62
CA SER A 724 -31.29 29.55 9.33
C SER A 724 -32.15 30.26 10.37
N PRO A 725 -31.72 31.41 10.93
CA PRO A 725 -32.51 32.16 11.91
C PRO A 725 -33.63 32.98 11.26
N ILE A 726 -33.69 33.05 9.92
CA ILE A 726 -34.67 33.81 9.15
C ILE A 726 -35.47 32.89 8.23
N GLN A 727 -36.53 33.42 7.61
CA GLN A 727 -37.28 32.70 6.58
C GLN A 727 -36.45 32.63 5.29
N ALA A 728 -35.88 31.46 5.02
CA ALA A 728 -35.00 31.16 3.89
C ALA A 728 -35.47 29.88 3.16
N TYR A 729 -34.99 29.64 1.94
CA TYR A 729 -35.31 28.41 1.20
C TYR A 729 -34.47 27.24 1.73
N VAL A 730 -34.97 26.56 2.76
CA VAL A 730 -34.22 25.51 3.46
C VAL A 730 -34.83 24.12 3.30
N GLY A 731 -34.04 23.17 2.81
CA GLY A 731 -34.38 21.76 2.71
C GLY A 731 -33.25 20.84 3.18
N ALA A 732 -33.59 19.66 3.70
CA ALA A 732 -32.58 18.76 4.27
C ALA A 732 -31.62 18.17 3.22
N LEU A 733 -32.00 18.11 1.94
CA LEU A 733 -31.14 17.69 0.83
C LEU A 733 -30.73 18.88 -0.05
N VAL A 734 -31.70 19.64 -0.55
CA VAL A 734 -31.49 20.76 -1.48
C VAL A 734 -32.22 21.99 -0.95
N GLY A 735 -31.67 23.19 -1.08
CA GLY A 735 -32.41 24.42 -0.75
C GLY A 735 -33.55 24.66 -1.74
N ALA A 736 -33.21 24.81 -3.03
CA ALA A 736 -34.16 24.98 -4.11
C ALA A 736 -33.74 24.21 -5.38
N ASN A 737 -34.70 23.52 -6.00
CA ASN A 737 -34.53 22.68 -7.18
C ASN A 737 -35.30 23.27 -8.38
N PHE A 738 -34.60 23.67 -9.44
CA PHE A 738 -35.13 24.42 -10.57
C PHE A 738 -34.78 23.69 -11.87
N PHE A 739 -35.78 23.29 -12.65
CA PHE A 739 -35.58 22.58 -13.93
C PHE A 739 -34.71 21.30 -13.88
N SER A 740 -34.48 20.74 -12.68
CA SER A 740 -33.51 19.68 -12.39
C SER A 740 -34.12 18.39 -11.86
N THR A 741 -33.41 17.28 -12.06
CA THR A 741 -33.83 15.94 -11.58
C THR A 741 -33.08 15.51 -10.32
N ILE A 742 -33.81 14.93 -9.35
CA ILE A 742 -33.27 14.27 -8.15
C ILE A 742 -33.80 12.84 -8.08
N GLU A 743 -32.91 11.84 -8.04
CA GLU A 743 -33.26 10.42 -8.00
C GLU A 743 -32.43 9.61 -6.98
N GLN A 744 -33.00 8.52 -6.44
CA GLN A 744 -32.34 7.59 -5.51
C GLN A 744 -31.54 8.30 -4.40
N SER A 745 -32.08 9.38 -3.83
CA SER A 745 -31.33 10.26 -2.92
C SER A 745 -32.08 10.45 -1.61
N PHE A 746 -31.38 10.72 -0.51
CA PHE A 746 -32.05 10.89 0.78
C PHE A 746 -31.42 11.90 1.73
N ALA A 747 -32.19 12.34 2.73
CA ALA A 747 -31.67 13.18 3.82
C ALA A 747 -32.10 12.70 5.21
N THR A 748 -31.18 12.81 6.17
CA THR A 748 -31.43 12.59 7.61
C THR A 748 -31.08 13.82 8.46
N GLY A 749 -30.46 14.85 7.87
CA GLY A 749 -30.05 16.07 8.55
C GLY A 749 -31.20 16.87 9.15
N ARG A 750 -31.05 17.31 10.40
CA ARG A 750 -32.06 18.11 11.10
C ARG A 750 -32.23 19.48 10.46
N VAL A 751 -33.45 19.90 10.17
CA VAL A 751 -33.73 21.25 9.65
C VAL A 751 -34.21 22.17 10.78
N GLN A 752 -33.59 23.33 10.92
CA GLN A 752 -33.84 24.29 11.99
C GLN A 752 -34.13 25.69 11.42
N VAL A 753 -35.40 25.96 11.11
CA VAL A 753 -35.85 27.26 10.57
C VAL A 753 -37.20 27.70 11.14
N PRO A 754 -37.46 29.02 11.28
CA PRO A 754 -38.78 29.55 11.56
C PRO A 754 -39.80 29.11 10.50
N GLY A 755 -40.95 28.59 10.93
CA GLY A 755 -42.03 28.11 10.03
C GLY A 755 -41.91 26.65 9.59
N GLY A 756 -40.78 25.98 9.86
CA GLY A 756 -40.53 24.58 9.47
C GLY A 756 -39.93 24.43 8.08
N GLY A 757 -39.00 23.48 7.94
CA GLY A 757 -38.26 23.23 6.70
C GLY A 757 -38.75 22.01 5.92
N ALA A 758 -38.19 21.81 4.73
CA ALA A 758 -38.53 20.69 3.85
C ALA A 758 -37.65 19.45 4.09
N GLY A 759 -38.22 18.26 3.95
CA GLY A 759 -37.52 16.99 4.06
C GLY A 759 -36.56 16.72 2.90
N ILE A 760 -36.84 17.27 1.71
CA ILE A 760 -35.97 17.18 0.52
C ILE A 760 -35.59 18.58 0.04
N ALA A 761 -36.56 19.36 -0.45
CA ALA A 761 -36.31 20.66 -1.09
C ALA A 761 -37.32 21.73 -0.68
N SER A 762 -36.90 22.96 -0.37
CA SER A 762 -37.85 24.02 -0.02
C SER A 762 -38.73 24.39 -1.22
N VAL A 763 -38.11 24.51 -2.40
CA VAL A 763 -38.80 24.81 -3.66
C VAL A 763 -38.45 23.77 -4.71
N ASN A 764 -39.43 23.31 -5.47
CA ASN A 764 -39.27 22.55 -6.69
C ASN A 764 -40.04 23.27 -7.82
N TYR A 765 -39.33 23.77 -8.83
CA TYR A 765 -39.86 24.74 -9.80
C TYR A 765 -39.51 24.43 -11.26
N GLY A 766 -40.51 24.47 -12.13
CA GLY A 766 -40.36 24.38 -13.59
C GLY A 766 -40.72 23.01 -14.16
N PRO A 767 -41.07 22.93 -15.46
CA PRO A 767 -41.68 21.75 -16.07
C PRO A 767 -40.74 20.53 -16.20
N THR A 768 -39.42 20.73 -16.05
CA THR A 768 -38.41 19.66 -16.02
C THR A 768 -37.89 19.37 -14.62
N ALA A 769 -38.43 20.01 -13.58
CA ALA A 769 -38.01 19.79 -12.21
C ALA A 769 -38.69 18.55 -11.62
N ILE A 770 -37.95 17.46 -11.49
CA ILE A 770 -38.46 16.13 -11.13
C ILE A 770 -37.76 15.64 -9.86
N ILE A 771 -38.54 15.34 -8.82
CA ILE A 771 -38.09 14.58 -7.65
C ILE A 771 -38.78 13.22 -7.74
N THR A 772 -38.05 12.13 -7.93
CA THR A 772 -38.64 10.81 -8.16
C THR A 772 -39.24 10.19 -6.89
N GLY A 773 -40.03 9.12 -7.06
CA GLY A 773 -40.69 8.43 -5.95
C GLY A 773 -39.75 7.62 -5.04
N ASP A 774 -38.48 7.46 -5.44
CA ASP A 774 -37.42 6.82 -4.65
C ASP A 774 -36.44 7.85 -4.05
N VAL A 775 -36.93 9.05 -3.78
CA VAL A 775 -36.25 10.06 -2.96
C VAL A 775 -36.88 10.07 -1.56
N PHE A 776 -36.05 9.97 -0.51
CA PHE A 776 -36.49 9.67 0.86
C PHE A 776 -35.98 10.68 1.90
N TRP A 777 -36.70 10.88 2.99
CA TRP A 777 -36.15 11.61 4.15
C TRP A 777 -36.59 11.03 5.47
N ASP A 778 -35.77 11.17 6.51
CA ASP A 778 -36.13 10.71 7.85
C ASP A 778 -36.99 11.76 8.55
N ARG A 779 -38.30 11.52 8.64
CA ARG A 779 -39.25 12.45 9.28
C ARG A 779 -38.96 12.71 10.76
N GLN A 780 -38.25 11.82 11.44
CA GLN A 780 -37.96 11.93 12.87
C GLN A 780 -36.69 12.73 13.12
N THR A 781 -35.62 12.50 12.34
CA THR A 781 -34.36 13.24 12.52
C THR A 781 -34.36 14.59 11.80
N THR A 782 -34.97 14.70 10.61
CA THR A 782 -35.07 16.00 9.91
C THR A 782 -36.01 16.96 10.63
N GLY A 783 -37.07 16.42 11.25
CA GLY A 783 -38.20 17.17 11.81
C GLY A 783 -39.19 17.68 10.76
N ALA A 784 -38.98 17.38 9.47
CA ALA A 784 -39.80 17.88 8.37
C ALA A 784 -41.03 16.99 8.10
N THR A 785 -42.20 17.63 8.03
CA THR A 785 -43.49 16.95 7.79
C THR A 785 -43.80 16.69 6.31
N VAL A 786 -43.15 17.41 5.39
CA VAL A 786 -43.35 17.33 3.94
C VAL A 786 -42.03 17.20 3.18
N ALA A 787 -42.07 16.57 2.00
CA ALA A 787 -40.92 16.46 1.10
C ALA A 787 -40.49 17.82 0.54
N VAL A 788 -41.49 18.60 0.09
CA VAL A 788 -41.34 19.87 -0.60
C VAL A 788 -42.34 20.88 -0.04
N LEU A 789 -41.91 22.12 0.21
CA LEU A 789 -42.80 23.18 0.70
C LEU A 789 -43.52 23.90 -0.45
N VAL A 790 -42.82 24.17 -1.56
CA VAL A 790 -43.39 24.85 -2.75
C VAL A 790 -43.18 24.00 -4.01
N LEU A 791 -44.27 23.57 -4.63
CA LEU A 791 -44.31 22.94 -5.96
C LEU A 791 -44.94 23.92 -6.95
N ALA A 792 -44.22 24.30 -8.01
CA ALA A 792 -44.66 25.38 -8.90
C ALA A 792 -44.24 25.19 -10.37
N ASN A 793 -44.97 25.87 -11.27
CA ASN A 793 -44.68 25.94 -12.71
C ASN A 793 -44.49 24.57 -13.40
N GLY A 794 -45.38 23.63 -13.13
CA GLY A 794 -45.35 22.29 -13.74
C GLY A 794 -44.35 21.31 -13.12
N ALA A 795 -43.65 21.68 -12.04
CA ALA A 795 -42.73 20.80 -11.35
C ALA A 795 -43.41 19.54 -10.79
N GLN A 796 -42.67 18.43 -10.83
CA GLN A 796 -43.12 17.13 -10.36
C GLN A 796 -42.36 16.74 -9.09
N ALA A 797 -43.11 16.47 -8.02
CA ALA A 797 -42.65 15.56 -6.99
C ALA A 797 -43.47 14.28 -7.14
N GLY A 798 -42.78 13.16 -7.39
CA GLY A 798 -43.35 11.83 -7.21
C GLY A 798 -43.68 11.60 -5.75
N SER A 799 -44.04 10.36 -5.41
CA SER A 799 -44.32 9.97 -4.02
C SER A 799 -43.03 9.86 -3.19
N ALA A 800 -42.20 10.90 -3.14
CA ALA A 800 -41.04 10.97 -2.26
C ALA A 800 -41.50 10.66 -0.83
N GLN A 801 -40.88 9.69 -0.18
CA GLN A 801 -41.43 9.12 1.06
C GLN A 801 -40.64 9.56 2.29
N GLY A 802 -41.36 10.12 3.24
CA GLY A 802 -40.86 10.28 4.58
C GLY A 802 -40.78 8.92 5.26
N LEU A 803 -39.59 8.43 5.55
CA LEU A 803 -39.37 7.24 6.36
C LEU A 803 -39.23 7.63 7.84
N THR A 804 -39.44 6.68 8.74
CA THR A 804 -38.98 6.75 10.14
C THR A 804 -37.51 6.33 10.22
N THR A 805 -36.80 6.66 11.30
CA THR A 805 -35.40 6.20 11.50
C THR A 805 -35.29 4.68 11.52
N ALA A 806 -36.31 4.01 12.06
CA ALA A 806 -36.40 2.55 12.01
C ALA A 806 -36.53 2.02 10.56
N GLN A 807 -37.31 2.70 9.71
CA GLN A 807 -37.43 2.34 8.28
C GLN A 807 -36.16 2.69 7.50
N MET A 808 -35.49 3.81 7.78
CA MET A 808 -34.19 4.16 7.19
C MET A 808 -33.13 3.08 7.48
N SER A 809 -33.22 2.42 8.63
CA SER A 809 -32.33 1.31 9.02
C SER A 809 -32.66 -0.03 8.32
N MET A 810 -33.67 -0.07 7.44
CA MET A 810 -34.17 -1.30 6.80
C MET A 810 -34.09 -1.20 5.27
N PRO A 811 -33.27 -2.03 4.59
CA PRO A 811 -33.12 -2.02 3.12
C PRO A 811 -34.45 -2.15 2.36
N SER A 812 -35.41 -2.92 2.88
CA SER A 812 -36.73 -3.12 2.27
C SER A 812 -37.60 -1.86 2.20
N SER A 813 -37.30 -0.82 2.99
CA SER A 813 -38.04 0.45 2.97
C SER A 813 -37.76 1.32 1.74
N PHE A 814 -36.65 1.09 1.05
CA PHE A 814 -36.20 1.90 -0.10
C PHE A 814 -36.74 1.40 -1.44
N GLY A 815 -37.61 0.39 -1.43
CA GLY A 815 -38.17 -0.21 -2.64
C GLY A 815 -37.13 -0.98 -3.49
N PRO A 816 -37.47 -1.31 -4.74
CA PRO A 816 -36.63 -2.15 -5.60
C PRO A 816 -35.51 -1.39 -6.32
N THR A 817 -35.48 -0.05 -6.25
CA THR A 817 -34.53 0.77 -7.04
C THR A 817 -33.19 0.94 -6.34
N TYR A 818 -33.16 0.85 -5.01
CA TYR A 818 -31.92 0.81 -4.22
C TYR A 818 -31.34 -0.62 -4.22
N ASP A 819 -30.28 -0.83 -5.00
CA ASP A 819 -29.55 -2.11 -4.98
C ASP A 819 -28.60 -2.19 -3.77
N PHE A 820 -28.97 -3.04 -2.80
CA PHE A 820 -28.17 -3.42 -1.63
C PHE A 820 -27.36 -4.73 -1.82
N GLY A 821 -27.45 -5.37 -2.99
CA GLY A 821 -26.74 -6.60 -3.32
C GLY A 821 -25.22 -6.45 -3.27
N PRO A 822 -24.43 -7.54 -3.33
CA PRO A 822 -22.97 -7.48 -3.15
C PRO A 822 -22.22 -6.52 -4.08
N HIS A 823 -22.79 -6.24 -5.26
CA HIS A 823 -22.27 -5.31 -6.27
C HIS A 823 -23.11 -4.03 -6.43
N GLY A 824 -24.14 -3.85 -5.59
CA GLY A 824 -25.04 -2.71 -5.63
C GLY A 824 -24.42 -1.42 -5.09
N ILE A 825 -25.02 -0.29 -5.43
CA ILE A 825 -24.48 1.04 -5.06
C ILE A 825 -24.61 1.31 -3.56
N TRP A 826 -25.63 0.76 -2.91
CA TRP A 826 -25.92 0.99 -1.50
C TRP A 826 -25.46 -0.19 -0.65
N ALA A 827 -25.11 0.11 0.60
CA ALA A 827 -24.86 -0.87 1.64
C ALA A 827 -25.58 -0.44 2.92
N MET A 828 -25.97 -1.43 3.74
CA MET A 828 -26.52 -1.19 5.08
C MET A 828 -25.53 -1.75 6.10
N PRO A 829 -24.73 -0.90 6.78
CA PRO A 829 -23.80 -1.37 7.80
C PRO A 829 -24.54 -2.02 8.97
N PRO A 830 -23.96 -3.04 9.64
CA PRO A 830 -24.56 -3.60 10.86
C PRO A 830 -24.76 -2.52 11.93
N GLY A 831 -26.02 -2.29 12.33
CA GLY A 831 -26.38 -1.24 13.29
C GLY A 831 -26.44 0.19 12.72
N GLY A 832 -26.29 0.37 11.40
CA GLY A 832 -26.46 1.66 10.74
C GLY A 832 -27.91 2.18 10.81
N THR A 833 -28.07 3.50 10.95
CA THR A 833 -29.39 4.16 11.01
C THR A 833 -29.96 4.52 9.63
N HIS A 834 -29.13 4.47 8.59
CA HIS A 834 -29.46 4.73 7.19
C HIS A 834 -28.49 4.00 6.25
N PRO A 835 -28.79 3.88 4.94
CA PRO A 835 -27.85 3.36 3.95
C PRO A 835 -26.57 4.20 3.86
N VAL A 836 -25.47 3.59 3.44
CA VAL A 836 -24.26 4.30 2.99
C VAL A 836 -23.91 3.87 1.58
N LEU A 837 -23.15 4.69 0.87
CA LEU A 837 -22.67 4.32 -0.46
C LEU A 837 -21.58 3.26 -0.31
N ARG A 838 -21.68 2.16 -1.07
CA ARG A 838 -20.80 0.99 -0.91
C ARG A 838 -19.31 1.32 -1.05
N TRP A 839 -18.98 2.32 -1.85
CA TRP A 839 -17.59 2.77 -2.03
C TRP A 839 -16.98 3.32 -0.72
N GLN A 840 -17.78 3.85 0.21
CA GLN A 840 -17.30 4.36 1.51
C GLN A 840 -16.81 3.23 2.45
N LEU A 841 -17.29 2.01 2.24
CA LEU A 841 -16.90 0.83 3.02
C LEU A 841 -15.61 0.18 2.48
N GLY A 842 -15.04 0.71 1.40
CA GLY A 842 -13.88 0.19 0.70
C GLY A 842 -12.66 1.11 0.79
N HIS A 843 -12.18 1.35 2.01
CA HIS A 843 -10.88 1.96 2.30
C HIS A 843 -10.12 1.12 3.32
#